data_AF-A0A2I0X0W1-F1
#
_entry.id   AF-A0A2I0X0W1-F1
#
_cell.length_a   1.000
_cell.length_b   1.000
_cell.length_c   1.000
_cell.angle_alpha   90.00
_cell.angle_beta   90.00
_cell.angle_gamma   90.00
#
_symmetry.space_group_name_H-M   'P 1'
#
loop_
_entity.id
_entity.type
_entity.pdbx_description
1 polymer ?
#
loop_
_entity_poly.entity_id
_entity_poly.type
_entity_poly.pdbx_seq_one_letter_code
_entity_poly.pdbx_strand_id
1 'polypeptide(L)'
;MNRLSRHFTTSASSRALVLPCLLPNHSSGLFPNKILTLDPNQSLVQSFTRLSLHGPLSDAMAALETIDSRCLHAADPIDYLHLIKLCLSAGAADAGRRIHRHLTSAGYLPVLFLSNSLLGMYVRFGLIGDARQLFGDLPHRNVVSWTTMISAFIDIELGREALEFFVWMQRDGIRPNMFTFSSILRTCDTLKAVWAMHCCVIKHGLDSDDFVRSSLIDAHFRCGDSESGHLVFNEIITGDLVVWNSVIGGFAQTGNGHEALKLFRQMKRAGFLAKQATLTSALRACTGMVFLEMGQQVHGHLLKYKPDLILNNALLDMYCKCGSLEEAEVNFERMPEKDVISWSTMISGLAQNGRSLEALRLFDLMKAEGAKPNYITMVGILFACSHAGLVEDGWYYFRSMNQLFDIEPGSEHYGCMVDLLGRAGKLAEAVKFIHEMEFKPDAIIWRTLLGACRVHKNVSLAAYAAQEILKLEPGDEGTCILLSNIYADAKQWSYVEQMRKMMRDRGIRKEPGRSWMDVGKETHVFIAGDFSHAQMEGIGRELERLISKISNMGYVPDTEFVLHDLGREQKEESIRYHGEKMAIAFGMMNSTSGKPIRIMKNLRICGDCHAFAKLVSRTEGKLIVIRDPVRFHHFQDGACSCGDYW
;
A
#
# COMPACT_ATOMS: atom_id res chain seq x y z
N MET A 1 40.09 -49.17 13.49
CA MET A 1 41.12 -48.75 14.48
C MET A 1 40.44 -47.72 15.39
N ASN A 2 39.94 -48.05 16.58
CA ASN A 2 40.65 -48.11 17.90
C ASN A 2 41.60 -46.92 18.10
N ARG A 3 41.65 -46.14 19.20
CA ARG A 3 40.96 -45.93 20.50
C ARG A 3 41.44 -44.51 20.91
N LEU A 4 40.72 -43.66 21.64
CA LEU A 4 40.56 -43.59 23.11
C LEU A 4 39.63 -42.38 23.35
N SER A 5 38.39 -42.51 23.82
CA SER A 5 37.94 -42.74 25.22
C SER A 5 38.48 -41.73 26.25
N ARG A 6 37.72 -40.64 26.47
CA ARG A 6 37.57 -40.05 27.81
C ARG A 6 36.09 -39.73 28.06
N HIS A 7 35.57 -40.44 29.05
CA HIS A 7 34.27 -40.33 29.66
C HIS A 7 34.08 -38.98 30.36
N PHE A 8 32.92 -38.34 30.16
CA PHE A 8 32.24 -37.60 31.21
C PHE A 8 30.75 -37.96 31.15
N THR A 9 30.33 -38.56 32.25
CA THR A 9 29.01 -39.12 32.51
C THR A 9 27.99 -38.04 32.83
N THR A 10 26.83 -38.17 32.23
CA THR A 10 25.56 -37.53 32.58
C THR A 10 25.04 -38.12 33.89
N SER A 11 24.89 -37.30 34.94
CA SER A 11 23.99 -37.60 36.06
C SER A 11 23.68 -36.36 36.90
N ALA A 12 22.42 -35.92 36.89
CA ALA A 12 21.79 -35.27 38.03
C ALA A 12 20.28 -35.39 37.88
N SER A 13 19.74 -36.47 38.43
CA SER A 13 18.33 -36.75 38.60
C SER A 13 17.74 -35.96 39.77
N SER A 14 16.52 -35.49 39.56
CA SER A 14 15.46 -35.35 40.55
C SER A 14 15.45 -36.42 41.66
N ARG A 15 15.35 -35.99 42.93
CA ARG A 15 14.66 -36.61 44.08
C ARG A 15 14.89 -35.68 45.29
N ALA A 16 13.89 -34.95 45.77
CA ALA A 16 12.87 -35.44 46.71
C ALA A 16 13.51 -36.10 47.94
N LEU A 17 13.74 -35.31 49.00
CA LEU A 17 14.00 -35.77 50.35
C LEU A 17 12.82 -35.33 51.22
N VAL A 18 11.99 -36.31 51.55
CA VAL A 18 10.95 -36.28 52.59
C VAL A 18 11.54 -36.91 53.83
N LEU A 19 11.24 -36.33 55.01
CA LEU A 19 11.02 -36.93 56.35
C LEU A 19 11.58 -36.02 57.46
N PRO A 20 11.08 -36.07 58.71
CA PRO A 20 9.71 -36.25 59.18
C PRO A 20 9.30 -35.19 60.25
N CYS A 21 7.99 -35.09 60.48
CA CYS A 21 7.40 -34.47 61.66
C CYS A 21 7.85 -35.17 62.96
N LEU A 22 8.44 -34.42 63.90
CA LEU A 22 8.43 -34.75 65.32
C LEU A 22 8.25 -33.45 66.15
N LEU A 23 7.15 -33.42 66.90
CA LEU A 23 6.81 -32.44 67.93
C LEU A 23 7.89 -32.36 69.02
N PRO A 24 7.98 -31.23 69.73
CA PRO A 24 8.07 -31.30 71.18
C PRO A 24 6.92 -30.54 71.87
N ASN A 25 6.37 -31.22 72.87
CA ASN A 25 5.37 -30.76 73.81
C ASN A 25 5.82 -29.55 74.63
N HIS A 26 4.80 -28.78 75.02
CA HIS A 26 4.69 -27.88 76.17
C HIS A 26 5.75 -28.01 77.27
N SER A 27 6.34 -26.87 77.63
CA SER A 27 6.58 -26.51 79.02
C SER A 27 6.41 -25.01 79.23
N SER A 28 5.42 -24.71 80.06
CA SER A 28 5.08 -23.46 80.73
C SER A 28 6.24 -22.52 81.06
N GLY A 29 6.09 -21.26 80.66
CA GLY A 29 6.87 -20.13 81.13
C GLY A 29 6.09 -18.84 80.95
N LEU A 30 5.26 -18.52 81.95
CA LEU A 30 4.63 -17.20 82.14
C LEU A 30 5.70 -16.10 82.11
N PHE A 31 5.58 -15.09 81.24
CA PHE A 31 5.90 -13.67 81.46
C PHE A 31 5.38 -12.85 80.26
N PRO A 32 5.08 -11.55 80.43
CA PRO A 32 3.81 -10.97 80.02
C PRO A 32 3.79 -10.37 78.61
N ASN A 33 2.58 -10.30 78.06
CA ASN A 33 2.20 -9.48 76.89
C ASN A 33 2.75 -8.04 77.01
N LYS A 34 3.91 -7.79 76.40
CA LYS A 34 4.15 -6.49 75.76
C LYS A 34 3.56 -6.60 74.36
N ILE A 35 2.36 -6.06 74.19
CA ILE A 35 1.89 -5.60 72.88
C ILE A 35 2.95 -4.59 72.44
N LEU A 36 3.86 -5.01 71.55
CA LEU A 36 4.62 -4.08 70.75
C LEU A 36 3.58 -3.39 69.87
N THR A 37 3.09 -2.24 70.31
CA THR A 37 2.44 -1.29 69.42
C THR A 37 3.45 -1.01 68.32
N LEU A 38 3.25 -1.62 67.15
CA LEU A 38 3.97 -1.26 65.93
C LEU A 38 3.94 0.27 65.85
N ASP A 39 5.11 0.88 65.66
CA ASP A 39 5.21 2.31 65.41
C ASP A 39 4.15 2.68 64.35
N PRO A 40 3.24 3.64 64.63
CA PRO A 40 2.19 4.04 63.69
C PRO A 40 2.72 4.35 62.29
N ASN A 41 3.97 4.79 62.20
CA ASN A 41 4.65 5.08 60.93
C ASN A 41 5.07 3.78 60.20
N GLN A 42 5.51 2.75 60.93
CA GLN A 42 5.87 1.46 60.36
C GLN A 42 4.64 0.68 59.85
N SER A 43 3.52 0.78 60.56
CA SER A 43 2.23 0.22 60.12
C SER A 43 1.70 0.89 58.84
N LEU A 44 1.92 2.20 58.68
CA LEU A 44 1.49 2.95 57.50
C LEU A 44 2.28 2.55 56.25
N VAL A 45 3.61 2.41 56.36
CA VAL A 45 4.48 1.98 55.26
C VAL A 45 4.13 0.55 54.80
N GLN A 46 3.92 -0.39 55.74
CA GLN A 46 3.51 -1.75 55.40
C GLN A 46 2.13 -1.81 54.71
N SER A 47 1.21 -0.93 55.11
CA SER A 47 -0.09 -0.81 54.45
C SER A 47 0.06 -0.28 53.02
N PHE A 48 0.91 0.73 52.81
CA PHE A 48 1.20 1.29 51.49
C PHE A 48 1.81 0.26 50.53
N THR A 49 2.79 -0.52 50.97
CA THR A 49 3.37 -1.64 50.20
C THR A 49 2.28 -2.61 49.72
N ARG A 50 1.43 -3.08 50.65
CA ARG A 50 0.34 -4.01 50.32
C ARG A 50 -0.67 -3.41 49.32
N LEU A 51 -1.05 -2.15 49.53
CA LEU A 51 -2.01 -1.45 48.66
C LEU A 51 -1.43 -1.18 47.27
N SER A 52 -0.13 -0.90 47.17
CA SER A 52 0.53 -0.68 45.88
C SER A 52 0.64 -1.95 45.04
N LEU A 53 0.72 -3.12 45.68
CA LEU A 53 0.78 -4.42 45.01
C LEU A 53 -0.58 -4.91 44.51
N HIS A 54 -1.63 -4.81 45.33
CA HIS A 54 -2.92 -5.48 45.08
C HIS A 54 -4.16 -4.66 45.48
N GLY A 55 -4.00 -3.42 45.95
CA GLY A 55 -5.09 -2.60 46.47
C GLY A 55 -5.77 -1.70 45.42
N PRO A 56 -6.94 -1.12 45.75
CA PRO A 56 -7.55 -0.07 44.96
C PRO A 56 -6.62 1.16 44.86
N LEU A 57 -6.53 1.77 43.68
CA LEU A 57 -5.67 2.93 43.44
C LEU A 57 -6.02 4.10 44.37
N SER A 58 -7.31 4.32 44.67
CA SER A 58 -7.77 5.36 45.61
C SER A 58 -7.11 5.24 46.99
N ASP A 59 -7.07 4.02 47.51
CA ASP A 59 -6.61 3.74 48.87
C ASP A 59 -5.07 3.79 48.94
N ALA A 60 -4.41 3.31 47.88
CA ALA A 60 -2.96 3.43 47.73
C ALA A 60 -2.51 4.91 47.62
N MET A 61 -3.25 5.74 46.88
CA MET A 61 -2.99 7.18 46.77
C MET A 61 -3.28 7.93 48.08
N ALA A 62 -4.33 7.57 48.81
CA ALA A 62 -4.61 8.14 50.14
C ALA A 62 -3.53 7.78 51.17
N ALA A 63 -3.02 6.54 51.12
CA ALA A 63 -1.88 6.12 51.92
C ALA A 63 -0.61 6.90 51.56
N LEU A 64 -0.36 7.16 50.26
CA LEU A 64 0.75 7.98 49.79
C LEU A 64 0.67 9.43 50.30
N GLU A 65 -0.51 10.06 50.24
CA GLU A 65 -0.74 11.42 50.75
C GLU A 65 -0.52 11.49 52.27
N THR A 66 -0.91 10.44 53.00
CA THR A 66 -0.68 10.35 54.45
C THR A 66 0.82 10.20 54.76
N ILE A 67 1.56 9.43 53.97
CA ILE A 67 3.02 9.29 54.08
C ILE A 67 3.72 10.63 53.80
N ASP A 68 3.29 11.34 52.76
CA ASP A 68 3.81 12.67 52.38
C ASP A 68 3.57 13.70 53.48
N SER A 69 2.35 13.76 54.03
CA SER A 69 1.98 14.70 55.11
C SER A 69 2.76 14.50 56.41
N ARG A 70 3.31 13.30 56.63
CA ARG A 70 4.10 12.94 57.82
C ARG A 70 5.61 13.02 57.57
N CYS A 71 6.05 13.47 56.39
CA CYS A 71 7.45 13.54 55.98
C CYS A 71 8.21 12.22 56.19
N LEU A 72 7.54 11.09 55.98
CA LEU A 72 8.16 9.77 56.17
C LEU A 72 8.96 9.40 54.91
N HIS A 73 10.23 9.03 55.10
CA HIS A 73 11.10 8.54 54.03
C HIS A 73 11.54 7.10 54.34
N ALA A 74 10.88 6.13 53.72
CA ALA A 74 11.36 4.75 53.50
C ALA A 74 10.21 3.87 52.95
N ALA A 75 9.67 4.21 51.78
CA ALA A 75 8.96 3.21 50.97
C ALA A 75 9.97 2.58 50.00
N ASP A 76 9.87 1.27 49.79
CA ASP A 76 10.73 0.58 48.84
C ASP A 76 10.48 1.18 47.44
N PRO A 77 11.51 1.58 46.67
CA PRO A 77 11.38 1.97 45.26
C PRO A 77 10.49 1.01 44.42
N ILE A 78 10.42 -0.27 44.77
CA ILE A 78 9.56 -1.26 44.11
C ILE A 78 8.06 -0.94 44.32
N ASP A 79 7.66 -0.39 45.46
CA ASP A 79 6.26 -0.06 45.75
C ASP A 79 5.74 1.03 44.83
N TYR A 80 6.58 2.04 44.56
CA TYR A 80 6.26 3.08 43.58
C TYR A 80 6.13 2.54 42.16
N LEU A 81 6.93 1.54 41.78
CA LEU A 81 6.79 0.88 40.48
C LEU A 81 5.43 0.17 40.36
N HIS A 82 5.00 -0.53 41.40
CA HIS A 82 3.68 -1.16 41.43
C HIS A 82 2.56 -0.12 41.39
N LEU A 83 2.70 0.98 42.12
CA LEU A 83 1.75 2.08 42.10
C LEU A 83 1.64 2.76 40.72
N ILE A 84 2.76 2.94 40.02
CA ILE A 84 2.78 3.44 38.63
C ILE A 84 2.05 2.46 37.68
N LYS A 85 2.24 1.15 37.86
CA LYS A 85 1.52 0.14 37.08
C LYS A 85 0.00 0.16 37.36
N LEU A 86 -0.40 0.31 38.62
CA LEU A 86 -1.82 0.49 38.99
C LEU A 86 -2.41 1.75 38.35
N CYS A 87 -1.70 2.88 38.43
CA CYS A 87 -2.08 4.13 37.78
C CYS A 87 -2.32 3.95 36.26
N LEU A 88 -1.42 3.25 35.59
CA LEU A 88 -1.55 2.93 34.16
C LEU A 88 -2.75 2.05 33.85
N SER A 89 -3.01 1.03 34.67
CA SER A 89 -4.17 0.15 34.48
C SER A 89 -5.50 0.88 34.70
N ALA A 90 -5.51 1.92 35.55
CA ALA A 90 -6.70 2.71 35.87
C ALA A 90 -6.90 3.92 34.95
N GLY A 91 -5.95 4.23 34.06
CA GLY A 91 -6.04 5.41 33.20
C GLY A 91 -5.90 6.76 33.93
N ALA A 92 -5.35 6.77 35.15
CA ALA A 92 -5.46 7.91 36.08
C ALA A 92 -4.27 8.88 36.00
N ALA A 93 -4.22 9.70 34.94
CA ALA A 93 -3.10 10.63 34.70
C ALA A 93 -2.78 11.56 35.88
N ASP A 94 -3.79 12.06 36.59
CA ASP A 94 -3.60 12.95 37.76
C ASP A 94 -2.95 12.24 38.94
N ALA A 95 -3.29 10.97 39.16
CA ALA A 95 -2.61 10.14 40.16
C ALA A 95 -1.13 9.98 39.79
N GLY A 96 -0.84 9.76 38.50
CA GLY A 96 0.53 9.73 37.96
C GLY A 96 1.34 10.99 38.26
N ARG A 97 0.76 12.18 38.08
CA ARG A 97 1.42 13.46 38.42
C ARG A 97 1.69 13.60 39.92
N ARG A 98 0.77 13.14 40.77
CA ARG A 98 0.95 13.13 42.23
C ARG A 98 2.07 12.20 42.66
N ILE A 99 2.13 10.99 42.07
CA ILE A 99 3.22 10.03 42.29
C ILE A 99 4.57 10.64 41.87
N HIS A 100 4.65 11.27 40.70
CA HIS A 100 5.86 11.96 40.25
C HIS A 100 6.26 13.07 41.24
N ARG A 101 5.35 13.94 41.66
CA ARG A 101 5.63 15.01 42.63
C ARG A 101 6.21 14.46 43.94
N HIS A 102 5.62 13.39 44.47
CA HIS A 102 6.10 12.76 45.69
C HIS A 102 7.47 12.09 45.51
N LEU A 103 7.70 11.42 44.37
CA LEU A 103 9.02 10.84 44.06
C LEU A 103 10.12 11.92 43.97
N THR A 104 9.77 13.11 43.48
CA THR A 104 10.67 14.28 43.44
C THR A 104 10.93 14.82 44.84
N SER A 105 9.89 15.05 45.67
CA SER A 105 10.07 15.56 47.04
C SER A 105 10.83 14.58 47.94
N ALA A 106 10.63 13.28 47.75
CA ALA A 106 11.30 12.23 48.52
C ALA A 106 12.70 11.85 47.99
N GLY A 107 13.19 12.52 46.94
CA GLY A 107 14.56 12.35 46.43
C GLY A 107 14.81 11.05 45.66
N TYR A 108 13.76 10.36 45.20
CA TYR A 108 13.86 9.10 44.45
C TYR A 108 14.06 9.29 42.93
N LEU A 109 13.98 10.52 42.41
CA LEU A 109 14.16 10.81 40.98
C LEU A 109 15.51 10.35 40.36
N PRO A 110 16.64 10.30 41.09
CA PRO A 110 17.88 9.70 40.57
C PRO A 110 17.80 8.19 40.34
N VAL A 111 16.77 7.49 40.83
CA VAL A 111 16.58 6.05 40.65
C VAL A 111 16.09 5.75 39.23
N LEU A 112 17.02 5.41 38.34
CA LEU A 112 16.81 5.26 36.90
C LEU A 112 15.60 4.40 36.49
N PHE A 113 15.34 3.28 37.16
CA PHE A 113 14.22 2.40 36.77
C PHE A 113 12.86 3.03 37.07
N LEU A 114 12.73 3.78 38.16
CA LEU A 114 11.51 4.51 38.50
C LEU A 114 11.29 5.67 37.54
N SER A 115 12.34 6.42 37.25
CA SER A 115 12.31 7.52 36.31
C SER A 115 11.94 7.07 34.89
N ASN A 116 12.49 5.95 34.42
CA ASN A 116 12.09 5.35 33.14
C ASN A 116 10.63 4.86 33.15
N SER A 117 10.14 4.37 34.29
CA SER A 117 8.75 3.93 34.44
C SER A 117 7.77 5.11 34.43
N LEU A 118 8.12 6.23 35.07
CA LEU A 118 7.38 7.48 34.98
C LEU A 118 7.40 8.06 33.57
N LEU A 119 8.55 8.01 32.88
CA LEU A 119 8.68 8.47 31.50
C LEU A 119 7.75 7.69 30.58
N GLY A 120 7.77 6.36 30.66
CA GLY A 120 6.85 5.49 29.92
C GLY A 120 5.39 5.68 30.31
N MET A 121 5.10 6.05 31.56
CA MET A 121 3.75 6.38 32.00
C MET A 121 3.22 7.65 31.32
N TYR A 122 4.01 8.74 31.32
CA TYR A 122 3.62 9.98 30.67
C TYR A 122 3.41 9.81 29.17
N VAL A 123 4.29 9.06 28.50
CA VAL A 123 4.14 8.73 27.07
C VAL A 123 2.82 7.99 26.81
N ARG A 124 2.48 6.98 27.62
CA ARG A 124 1.22 6.23 27.46
C ARG A 124 -0.04 7.04 27.71
N PHE A 125 0.04 8.12 28.49
CA PHE A 125 -1.06 9.06 28.67
C PHE A 125 -1.08 10.19 27.63
N GLY A 126 -0.19 10.18 26.63
CA GLY A 126 -0.08 11.25 25.63
C GLY A 126 0.48 12.57 26.19
N LEU A 127 1.05 12.55 27.40
CA LEU A 127 1.55 13.71 28.11
C LEU A 127 3.03 13.98 27.76
N ILE A 128 3.29 14.26 26.48
CA ILE A 128 4.65 14.37 25.94
C ILE A 128 5.41 15.56 26.51
N GLY A 129 4.73 16.67 26.85
CA GLY A 129 5.34 17.81 27.52
C GLY A 129 5.90 17.46 28.90
N ASP A 130 5.13 16.72 29.71
CA ASP A 130 5.55 16.26 31.03
C ASP A 130 6.68 15.22 30.93
N ALA A 131 6.61 14.32 29.94
CA ALA A 131 7.68 13.36 29.67
C ALA A 131 9.00 14.06 29.30
N ARG A 132 8.94 15.11 28.46
CA ARG A 132 10.10 15.90 28.05
C ARG A 132 10.69 16.70 29.22
N GLN A 133 9.85 17.26 30.08
CA GLN A 133 10.30 17.94 31.29
C GLN A 133 11.03 16.96 32.22
N LEU A 134 10.39 15.84 32.55
CA LEU A 134 10.99 14.79 33.37
C LEU A 134 12.33 14.32 32.78
N PHE A 135 12.40 14.11 31.47
CA PHE A 135 13.63 13.75 30.77
C PHE A 135 14.75 14.78 30.96
N GLY A 136 14.41 16.08 30.91
CA GLY A 136 15.34 17.18 31.16
C GLY A 136 15.86 17.22 32.61
N ASP A 137 15.02 16.82 33.56
CA ASP A 137 15.35 16.82 34.99
C ASP A 137 16.18 15.59 35.43
N LEU A 138 16.33 14.55 34.58
CA LEU A 138 17.09 13.36 34.93
C LEU A 138 18.61 13.65 35.05
N PRO A 139 19.25 13.27 36.18
CA PRO A 139 20.69 13.46 36.37
C PRO A 139 21.52 12.53 35.49
N HIS A 140 21.02 11.32 35.22
CA HIS A 140 21.62 10.35 34.32
C HIS A 140 20.53 9.80 33.40
N ARG A 141 20.86 9.62 32.12
CA ARG A 141 19.97 9.08 31.09
C ARG A 141 20.61 7.85 30.51
N ASN A 142 19.85 6.76 30.40
CA ASN A 142 20.33 5.53 29.77
C ASN A 142 19.63 5.28 28.44
N VAL A 143 20.01 4.21 27.75
CA VAL A 143 19.43 3.82 26.46
C VAL A 143 17.90 3.75 26.48
N VAL A 144 17.30 3.33 27.60
CA VAL A 144 15.84 3.21 27.75
C VAL A 144 15.19 4.59 27.84
N SER A 145 15.75 5.52 28.62
CA SER A 145 15.22 6.90 28.71
C SER A 145 15.19 7.58 27.33
N TRP A 146 16.29 7.49 26.59
CA TRP A 146 16.42 8.07 25.24
C TRP A 146 15.49 7.39 24.24
N THR A 147 15.48 6.06 24.20
CA THR A 147 14.64 5.31 23.25
C THR A 147 13.16 5.56 23.50
N THR A 148 12.72 5.67 24.76
CA THR A 148 11.33 5.95 25.11
C THR A 148 10.89 7.32 24.57
N MET A 149 11.74 8.36 24.68
CA MET A 149 11.43 9.68 24.10
C MET A 149 11.42 9.65 22.58
N ILE A 150 12.40 8.98 21.95
CA ILE A 150 12.50 8.88 20.49
C ILE A 150 11.25 8.19 19.92
N SER A 151 10.86 7.02 20.46
CA SER A 151 9.65 6.31 20.03
C SER A 151 8.39 7.15 20.25
N ALA A 152 8.30 7.86 21.39
CA ALA A 152 7.17 8.74 21.67
C ALA A 152 7.00 9.85 20.64
N PHE A 153 8.10 10.52 20.23
CA PHE A 153 8.05 11.55 19.19
C PHE A 153 7.62 10.98 17.83
N ILE A 154 8.03 9.76 17.51
CA ILE A 154 7.65 9.09 16.27
C ILE A 154 6.15 8.76 16.26
N ASP A 155 5.61 8.28 17.38
CA ASP A 155 4.20 7.90 17.47
C ASP A 155 3.25 9.12 17.42
N ILE A 156 3.75 10.33 17.68
CA ILE A 156 3.02 11.61 17.47
C ILE A 156 3.43 12.35 16.18
N GLU A 157 4.08 11.65 15.24
CA GLU A 157 4.50 12.16 13.92
C GLU A 157 5.51 13.33 13.93
N LEU A 158 6.24 13.52 15.03
CA LEU A 158 7.34 14.50 15.17
C LEU A 158 8.70 13.88 14.81
N GLY A 159 8.87 13.51 13.54
CA GLY A 159 10.06 12.82 13.05
C GLY A 159 11.36 13.61 13.15
N ARG A 160 11.29 14.95 13.06
CA ARG A 160 12.47 15.83 13.17
C ARG A 160 13.02 15.82 14.59
N GLU A 161 12.15 15.96 15.58
CA GLU A 161 12.47 15.95 17.00
C GLU A 161 13.05 14.59 17.42
N ALA A 162 12.51 13.50 16.87
CA ALA A 162 13.05 12.16 17.08
C ALA A 162 14.51 12.04 16.58
N LEU A 163 14.81 12.58 15.39
CA LEU A 163 16.18 12.62 14.84
C LEU A 163 17.12 13.50 15.65
N GLU A 164 16.65 14.64 16.16
CA GLU A 164 17.43 15.50 17.05
C GLU A 164 17.80 14.77 18.35
N PHE A 165 16.84 14.10 18.98
CA PHE A 165 17.09 13.29 20.19
C PHE A 165 18.03 12.13 19.91
N PHE A 166 17.93 11.48 18.73
CA PHE A 166 18.86 10.43 18.32
C PHE A 166 20.30 10.94 18.16
N VAL A 167 20.47 12.18 17.65
CA VAL A 167 21.79 12.83 17.56
C VAL A 167 22.31 13.20 18.95
N TRP A 168 21.47 13.75 19.82
CA TRP A 168 21.87 14.10 21.19
C TRP A 168 22.26 12.87 22.01
N MET A 169 21.50 11.77 21.89
CA MET A 169 21.83 10.49 22.51
C MET A 169 23.27 10.04 22.19
N GLN A 170 23.67 10.15 20.92
CA GLN A 170 25.03 9.80 20.49
C GLN A 170 26.09 10.80 20.99
N ARG A 171 25.77 12.09 21.03
CA ARG A 171 26.68 13.12 21.57
C ARG A 171 26.94 12.95 23.06
N ASP A 172 25.94 12.48 23.80
CA ASP A 172 26.05 12.10 25.22
C ASP A 172 26.80 10.76 25.41
N GLY A 173 27.29 10.14 24.33
CA GLY A 173 28.03 8.87 24.37
C GLY A 173 27.16 7.65 24.64
N ILE A 174 25.83 7.78 24.61
CA ILE A 174 24.91 6.66 24.83
C ILE A 174 24.73 5.91 23.51
N ARG A 175 25.10 4.63 23.48
CA ARG A 175 24.96 3.78 22.28
C ARG A 175 23.49 3.45 22.02
N PRO A 176 22.95 3.75 20.83
CA PRO A 176 21.63 3.26 20.39
C PRO A 176 21.56 1.72 20.36
N ASN A 177 20.38 1.17 20.63
CA ASN A 177 20.12 -0.28 20.55
C ASN A 177 19.17 -0.61 19.37
N MET A 178 18.80 -1.89 19.25
CA MET A 178 17.89 -2.36 18.18
C MET A 178 16.55 -1.63 18.16
N PHE A 179 15.98 -1.29 19.33
CA PHE A 179 14.70 -0.57 19.41
C PHE A 179 14.84 0.90 19.00
N THR A 180 15.97 1.54 19.31
CA THR A 180 16.25 2.91 18.86
C THR A 180 16.32 2.98 17.35
N PHE A 181 17.08 2.09 16.71
CA PHE A 181 17.23 2.07 15.26
C PHE A 181 15.95 1.68 14.54
N SER A 182 15.22 0.67 15.04
CA SER A 182 13.93 0.28 14.47
C SER A 182 12.92 1.42 14.49
N SER A 183 12.96 2.26 15.53
CA SER A 183 12.13 3.46 15.63
C SER A 183 12.59 4.53 14.64
N ILE A 184 13.87 4.89 14.63
CA ILE A 184 14.37 6.01 13.81
C ILE A 184 14.29 5.75 12.30
N LEU A 185 14.38 4.48 11.87
CA LEU A 185 14.22 4.12 10.46
C LEU A 185 12.81 4.42 9.93
N ARG A 186 11.79 4.47 10.81
CA ARG A 186 10.42 4.86 10.43
C ARG A 186 10.35 6.32 9.98
N THR A 187 11.23 7.19 10.49
CA THR A 187 11.25 8.61 10.12
C THR A 187 12.03 8.90 8.83
N CYS A 188 12.71 7.90 8.26
CA CYS A 188 13.38 8.08 6.98
C CYS A 188 12.36 8.17 5.85
N ASP A 189 12.42 9.29 5.12
CA ASP A 189 11.57 9.67 3.99
C ASP A 189 12.35 9.82 2.67
N THR A 190 13.69 9.76 2.74
CA THR A 190 14.59 9.90 1.60
C THR A 190 15.63 8.80 1.57
N LEU A 191 16.05 8.40 0.36
CA LEU A 191 17.11 7.41 0.16
C LEU A 191 18.41 7.79 0.90
N LYS A 192 18.77 9.07 0.90
CA LYS A 192 19.95 9.56 1.61
C LYS A 192 19.85 9.31 3.12
N ALA A 193 18.68 9.53 3.72
CA ALA A 193 18.46 9.27 5.13
C ALA A 193 18.52 7.77 5.45
N VAL A 194 17.88 6.92 4.62
CA VAL A 194 17.92 5.46 4.79
C VAL A 194 19.35 4.94 4.73
N TRP A 195 20.13 5.34 3.73
CA TRP A 195 21.53 4.94 3.61
C TRP A 195 22.40 5.42 4.77
N ALA A 196 22.21 6.66 5.24
CA ALA A 196 22.93 7.18 6.40
C ALA A 196 22.63 6.37 7.68
N MET A 197 21.36 6.01 7.89
CA MET A 197 20.95 5.16 9.02
C MET A 197 21.45 3.73 8.86
N HIS A 198 21.41 3.16 7.65
CA HIS A 198 21.94 1.83 7.35
C HIS A 198 23.44 1.75 7.69
N CYS A 199 24.24 2.74 7.26
CA CYS A 199 25.65 2.81 7.65
C CYS A 199 25.82 2.98 9.16
N CYS A 200 24.94 3.71 9.85
CA CYS A 200 24.99 3.82 11.31
C CYS A 200 24.70 2.48 12.00
N VAL A 201 23.71 1.71 11.52
CA VAL A 201 23.41 0.36 12.02
C VAL A 201 24.64 -0.53 11.95
N ILE A 202 25.32 -0.56 10.79
CA ILE A 202 26.56 -1.34 10.59
C ILE A 202 27.66 -0.88 11.55
N LYS A 203 27.87 0.43 11.70
CA LYS A 203 28.87 0.98 12.63
C LYS A 203 28.60 0.61 14.09
N HIS A 204 27.34 0.36 14.45
CA HIS A 204 26.95 -0.06 15.80
C HIS A 204 26.92 -1.59 15.96
N GLY A 205 27.22 -2.36 14.91
CA GLY A 205 27.23 -3.83 14.92
C GLY A 205 25.84 -4.45 15.07
N LEU A 206 24.80 -3.73 14.63
CA LEU A 206 23.40 -4.17 14.69
C LEU A 206 22.89 -4.64 13.32
N ASP A 207 23.79 -4.79 12.35
CA ASP A 207 23.51 -5.23 10.99
C ASP A 207 23.10 -6.70 10.89
N SER A 208 23.23 -7.48 11.96
CA SER A 208 22.78 -8.87 12.06
C SER A 208 21.49 -9.06 12.87
N ASP A 209 20.97 -8.01 13.48
CA ASP A 209 19.75 -8.06 14.30
C ASP A 209 18.49 -8.12 13.41
N ASP A 210 17.63 -9.11 13.64
CA ASP A 210 16.44 -9.36 12.83
C ASP A 210 15.44 -8.18 12.85
N PHE A 211 15.27 -7.51 14.00
CA PHE A 211 14.36 -6.38 14.12
C PHE A 211 14.88 -5.17 13.33
N VAL A 212 16.17 -4.86 13.49
CA VAL A 212 16.80 -3.75 12.75
C VAL A 212 16.79 -4.01 11.25
N ARG A 213 17.09 -5.24 10.81
CA ARG A 213 17.02 -5.62 9.39
C ARG A 213 15.61 -5.49 8.84
N SER A 214 14.58 -5.93 9.56
CA SER A 214 13.19 -5.75 9.12
C SER A 214 12.86 -4.27 8.91
N SER A 215 13.28 -3.39 9.82
CA SER A 215 13.07 -1.94 9.70
C SER A 215 13.89 -1.33 8.57
N LEU A 216 15.12 -1.81 8.32
CA LEU A 216 15.94 -1.35 7.19
C LEU A 216 15.31 -1.74 5.86
N ILE A 217 14.82 -2.97 5.75
CA ILE A 217 14.14 -3.47 4.55
C ILE A 217 12.91 -2.60 4.26
N ASP A 218 12.04 -2.39 5.24
CA ASP A 218 10.87 -1.52 5.10
C ASP A 218 11.26 -0.11 4.66
N ALA A 219 12.27 0.49 5.30
CA ALA A 219 12.73 1.84 4.97
C ALA A 219 13.29 1.96 3.53
N HIS A 220 14.06 0.96 3.07
CA HIS A 220 14.55 0.89 1.70
C HIS A 220 13.40 0.78 0.68
N PHE A 221 12.42 -0.10 0.94
CA PHE A 221 11.25 -0.23 0.07
C PHE A 221 10.39 1.02 0.03
N ARG A 222 10.08 1.63 1.18
CA ARG A 222 9.29 2.87 1.26
C ARG A 222 9.96 4.02 0.51
N CYS A 223 11.29 4.07 0.49
CA CYS A 223 12.06 5.09 -0.23
C CYS A 223 12.39 4.71 -1.69
N GLY A 224 11.92 3.57 -2.20
CA GLY A 224 12.07 3.16 -3.60
C GLY A 224 13.37 2.42 -3.95
N ASP A 225 14.24 2.11 -2.98
CA ASP A 225 15.46 1.29 -3.20
C ASP A 225 15.16 -0.19 -2.95
N SER A 226 14.47 -0.78 -3.92
CA SER A 226 14.06 -2.18 -3.85
C SER A 226 15.24 -3.16 -3.94
N GLU A 227 16.34 -2.76 -4.55
CA GLU A 227 17.54 -3.59 -4.71
C GLU A 227 18.27 -3.77 -3.38
N SER A 228 18.52 -2.67 -2.65
CA SER A 228 19.15 -2.74 -1.33
C SER A 228 18.26 -3.45 -0.31
N GLY A 229 16.94 -3.20 -0.35
CA GLY A 229 15.97 -3.94 0.47
C GLY A 229 16.04 -5.46 0.24
N HIS A 230 16.21 -5.88 -1.01
CA HIS A 230 16.44 -7.29 -1.36
C HIS A 230 17.77 -7.85 -0.84
N LEU A 231 18.87 -7.09 -0.95
CA LEU A 231 20.17 -7.53 -0.48
C LEU A 231 20.17 -7.78 1.03
N VAL A 232 19.64 -6.83 1.80
CA VAL A 232 19.48 -6.98 3.25
C VAL A 232 18.62 -8.19 3.58
N PHE A 233 17.57 -8.47 2.80
CA PHE A 233 16.75 -9.67 2.98
C PHE A 233 17.50 -10.98 2.70
N ASN A 234 18.29 -11.05 1.63
CA ASN A 234 19.04 -12.27 1.30
C ASN A 234 20.11 -12.63 2.36
N GLU A 235 20.57 -11.63 3.12
CA GLU A 235 21.49 -11.81 4.24
C GLU A 235 20.78 -12.28 5.53
N ILE A 236 19.44 -12.27 5.56
CA ILE A 236 18.64 -12.81 6.68
C ILE A 236 18.61 -14.34 6.58
N ILE A 237 19.25 -14.99 7.55
CA ILE A 237 19.22 -16.46 7.70
C ILE A 237 17.93 -16.92 8.42
N THR A 238 17.03 -16.01 8.81
CA THR A 238 15.95 -16.32 9.76
C THR A 238 14.60 -16.59 9.11
N GLY A 239 13.89 -17.52 9.76
CA GLY A 239 12.53 -17.92 9.48
C GLY A 239 11.50 -17.14 10.30
N ASP A 240 11.49 -15.80 10.20
CA ASP A 240 10.43 -14.99 10.82
C ASP A 240 9.38 -14.55 9.79
N LEU A 241 8.12 -14.86 10.10
CA LEU A 241 6.96 -14.49 9.29
C LEU A 241 6.77 -12.96 9.18
N VAL A 242 7.20 -12.19 10.18
CA VAL A 242 7.10 -10.72 10.15
C VAL A 242 7.96 -10.16 9.00
N VAL A 243 9.19 -10.64 8.86
CA VAL A 243 10.11 -10.23 7.78
C VAL A 243 9.54 -10.58 6.41
N TRP A 244 9.04 -11.81 6.23
CA TRP A 244 8.40 -12.23 4.97
C TRP A 244 7.24 -11.31 4.59
N ASN A 245 6.38 -10.94 5.55
CA ASN A 245 5.24 -10.07 5.29
C ASN A 245 5.67 -8.66 4.88
N SER A 246 6.66 -8.09 5.56
CA SER A 246 7.20 -6.77 5.25
C SER A 246 7.79 -6.73 3.84
N VAL A 247 8.60 -7.73 3.47
CA VAL A 247 9.26 -7.78 2.16
C VAL A 247 8.24 -8.02 1.05
N ILE A 248 7.33 -8.99 1.20
CA ILE A 248 6.27 -9.26 0.21
C ILE A 248 5.36 -8.04 0.05
N GLY A 249 5.00 -7.38 1.17
CA GLY A 249 4.24 -6.13 1.17
C GLY A 249 4.94 -5.00 0.44
N GLY A 250 6.24 -4.79 0.71
CA GLY A 250 7.07 -3.79 0.04
C GLY A 250 7.08 -3.98 -1.47
N PHE A 251 7.37 -5.20 -1.96
CA PHE A 251 7.32 -5.50 -3.40
C PHE A 251 5.95 -5.33 -4.03
N ALA A 252 4.89 -5.74 -3.33
CA ALA A 252 3.53 -5.58 -3.81
C ALA A 252 3.10 -4.10 -3.88
N GLN A 253 3.68 -3.23 -3.05
CA GLN A 253 3.41 -1.80 -3.03
C GLN A 253 4.21 -1.03 -4.08
N THR A 254 5.47 -1.40 -4.32
CA THR A 254 6.36 -0.72 -5.30
C THR A 254 6.14 -1.17 -6.75
N GLY A 255 5.12 -2.01 -7.02
CA GLY A 255 4.75 -2.46 -8.36
C GLY A 255 5.56 -3.63 -8.90
N ASN A 256 6.52 -4.16 -8.13
CA ASN A 256 7.29 -5.34 -8.52
C ASN A 256 6.60 -6.63 -8.02
N GLY A 257 5.44 -6.93 -8.62
CA GLY A 257 4.61 -8.06 -8.24
C GLY A 257 5.23 -9.43 -8.48
N HIS A 258 6.20 -9.55 -9.40
CA HIS A 258 6.87 -10.83 -9.68
C HIS A 258 7.71 -11.28 -8.49
N GLU A 259 8.54 -10.37 -7.95
CA GLU A 259 9.37 -10.66 -6.79
C GLU A 259 8.52 -10.88 -5.53
N ALA A 260 7.44 -10.11 -5.35
CA ALA A 260 6.47 -10.36 -4.27
C ALA A 260 5.93 -11.80 -4.29
N LEU A 261 5.49 -12.28 -5.47
CA LEU A 261 4.94 -13.62 -5.61
C LEU A 261 6.01 -14.71 -5.52
N LYS A 262 7.23 -14.45 -5.99
CA LYS A 262 8.37 -15.36 -5.83
C LYS A 262 8.73 -15.55 -4.37
N LEU A 263 8.82 -14.46 -3.60
CA LEU A 263 9.03 -14.49 -2.16
C LEU A 263 7.87 -15.19 -1.43
N PHE A 264 6.62 -14.94 -1.82
CA PHE A 264 5.46 -15.67 -1.29
C PHE A 264 5.59 -17.20 -1.50
N ARG A 265 6.03 -17.65 -2.68
CA ARG A 265 6.29 -19.07 -2.93
C ARG A 265 7.44 -19.61 -2.08
N GLN A 266 8.52 -18.85 -1.91
CA GLN A 266 9.66 -19.23 -1.06
C GLN A 266 9.25 -19.35 0.40
N MET A 267 8.54 -18.36 0.94
CA MET A 267 7.94 -18.38 2.28
C MET A 267 7.14 -19.67 2.51
N LYS A 268 6.28 -20.04 1.56
CA LYS A 268 5.49 -21.29 1.66
C LYS A 268 6.35 -22.55 1.58
N ARG A 269 7.37 -22.58 0.73
CA ARG A 269 8.32 -23.72 0.65
C ARG A 269 9.14 -23.88 1.92
N ALA A 270 9.42 -22.78 2.62
CA ALA A 270 10.07 -22.77 3.92
C ALA A 270 9.15 -23.19 5.08
N GLY A 271 7.88 -23.55 4.81
CA GLY A 271 6.94 -24.09 5.79
C GLY A 271 6.11 -23.05 6.54
N PHE A 272 6.20 -21.78 6.17
CA PHE A 272 5.42 -20.70 6.81
C PHE A 272 3.97 -20.65 6.31
N LEU A 273 3.06 -20.39 7.25
CA LEU A 273 1.64 -20.17 6.94
C LEU A 273 1.42 -18.74 6.45
N ALA A 274 0.76 -18.60 5.31
CA ALA A 274 0.32 -17.30 4.83
C ALA A 274 -0.84 -16.80 5.69
N LYS A 275 -0.64 -15.68 6.38
CA LYS A 275 -1.70 -15.01 7.14
C LYS A 275 -2.41 -13.99 6.24
N GLN A 276 -3.46 -13.35 6.77
CA GLN A 276 -4.25 -12.33 6.08
C GLN A 276 -3.39 -11.26 5.39
N ALA A 277 -2.42 -10.68 6.11
CA ALA A 277 -1.52 -9.66 5.56
C ALA A 277 -0.70 -10.18 4.35
N THR A 278 -0.13 -11.39 4.46
CA THR A 278 0.63 -12.00 3.36
C THR A 278 -0.24 -12.21 2.12
N LEU A 279 -1.47 -12.69 2.33
CA LEU A 279 -2.39 -13.01 1.23
C LEU A 279 -2.91 -11.75 0.56
N THR A 280 -3.17 -10.70 1.34
CA THR A 280 -3.54 -9.37 0.82
C THR A 280 -2.41 -8.80 -0.04
N SER A 281 -1.15 -8.87 0.43
CA SER A 281 0.02 -8.44 -0.35
C SER A 281 0.22 -9.28 -1.62
N ALA A 282 0.02 -10.60 -1.54
CA ALA A 282 0.11 -11.48 -2.71
C ALA A 282 -0.98 -11.17 -3.75
N LEU A 283 -2.23 -10.92 -3.32
CA LEU A 283 -3.32 -10.50 -4.22
C LEU A 283 -3.06 -9.12 -4.83
N ARG A 284 -2.54 -8.17 -4.04
CA ARG A 284 -2.13 -6.86 -4.55
C ARG A 284 -1.04 -6.99 -5.63
N ALA A 285 -0.04 -7.85 -5.42
CA ALA A 285 0.97 -8.14 -6.43
C ALA A 285 0.37 -8.71 -7.73
N CYS A 286 -0.68 -9.53 -7.63
CA CYS A 286 -1.43 -10.01 -8.80
C CYS A 286 -2.16 -8.87 -9.54
N THR A 287 -2.70 -7.89 -8.83
CA THR A 287 -3.43 -6.76 -9.44
C THR A 287 -2.52 -5.88 -10.30
N GLY A 288 -1.32 -5.56 -9.82
CA GLY A 288 -0.40 -4.62 -10.48
C GLY A 288 0.12 -5.14 -11.82
N MET A 289 0.27 -6.47 -11.94
CA MET A 289 0.82 -7.13 -13.12
C MET A 289 -0.21 -7.95 -13.90
N VAL A 290 -1.49 -7.92 -13.48
CA VAL A 290 -2.60 -8.67 -14.09
C VAL A 290 -2.34 -10.19 -14.14
N PHE A 291 -1.72 -10.72 -13.07
CA PHE A 291 -1.41 -12.15 -12.95
C PHE A 291 -2.60 -12.97 -12.46
N LEU A 292 -3.63 -13.10 -13.31
CA LEU A 292 -4.88 -13.78 -12.98
C LEU A 292 -4.66 -15.22 -12.49
N GLU A 293 -3.85 -16.03 -13.18
CA GLU A 293 -3.63 -17.43 -12.81
C GLU A 293 -2.97 -17.56 -11.43
N MET A 294 -2.08 -16.63 -11.08
CA MET A 294 -1.49 -16.57 -9.74
C MET A 294 -2.52 -16.11 -8.71
N GLY A 295 -3.35 -15.13 -9.05
CA GLY A 295 -4.46 -14.69 -8.20
C GLY A 295 -5.44 -15.82 -7.89
N GLN A 296 -5.78 -16.64 -8.90
CA GLN A 296 -6.62 -17.84 -8.74
C GLN A 296 -5.95 -18.89 -7.82
N GLN A 297 -4.64 -19.08 -7.91
CA GLN A 297 -3.90 -19.96 -6.98
C GLN A 297 -3.95 -19.43 -5.53
N VAL A 298 -3.82 -18.11 -5.34
CA VAL A 298 -3.96 -17.48 -4.02
C VAL A 298 -5.41 -17.61 -3.51
N HIS A 299 -6.41 -17.42 -4.37
CA HIS A 299 -7.82 -17.65 -4.05
C HIS A 299 -8.08 -19.11 -3.61
N GLY A 300 -7.55 -20.10 -4.33
CA GLY A 300 -7.64 -21.51 -3.93
C GLY A 300 -7.02 -21.80 -2.56
N HIS A 301 -6.03 -21.00 -2.14
CA HIS A 301 -5.49 -21.08 -0.79
C HIS A 301 -6.41 -20.42 0.25
N LEU A 302 -7.05 -19.30 -0.10
CA LEU A 302 -8.00 -18.58 0.73
C LEU A 302 -9.24 -19.40 1.09
N LEU A 303 -9.70 -20.26 0.17
CA LEU A 303 -10.82 -21.18 0.42
C LEU A 303 -10.61 -22.15 1.60
N LYS A 304 -9.37 -22.30 2.09
CA LYS A 304 -9.03 -23.14 3.25
C LYS A 304 -9.23 -22.41 4.59
N TYR A 305 -9.45 -21.10 4.56
CA TYR A 305 -9.62 -20.25 5.74
C TYR A 305 -11.08 -19.85 5.90
N LYS A 306 -11.44 -19.34 7.08
CA LYS A 306 -12.77 -18.77 7.29
C LYS A 306 -12.96 -17.53 6.39
N PRO A 307 -14.19 -17.29 5.89
CA PRO A 307 -14.48 -16.06 5.16
C PRO A 307 -14.06 -14.84 5.95
N ASP A 308 -13.40 -13.91 5.28
CA ASP A 308 -12.86 -12.69 5.87
C ASP A 308 -13.13 -11.53 4.89
N LEU A 309 -13.72 -10.45 5.41
CA LEU A 309 -14.17 -9.32 4.60
C LEU A 309 -13.01 -8.63 3.87
N ILE A 310 -11.87 -8.45 4.56
CA ILE A 310 -10.68 -7.81 3.99
C ILE A 310 -10.13 -8.64 2.82
N LEU A 311 -10.00 -9.95 3.01
CA LEU A 311 -9.51 -10.86 1.95
C LEU A 311 -10.49 -10.97 0.78
N ASN A 312 -11.80 -10.97 1.04
CA ASN A 312 -12.80 -10.95 -0.02
C ASN A 312 -12.74 -9.63 -0.81
N ASN A 313 -12.61 -8.49 -0.15
CA ASN A 313 -12.41 -7.20 -0.82
C ASN A 313 -11.13 -7.18 -1.66
N ALA A 314 -10.04 -7.76 -1.16
CA ALA A 314 -8.79 -7.89 -1.91
C ALA A 314 -8.90 -8.86 -3.11
N LEU A 315 -9.66 -9.95 -2.98
CA LEU A 315 -9.96 -10.89 -4.07
C LEU A 315 -10.80 -10.23 -5.15
N LEU A 316 -11.82 -9.47 -4.73
CA LEU A 316 -12.69 -8.72 -5.61
C LEU A 316 -11.91 -7.70 -6.44
N ASP A 317 -11.05 -6.90 -5.79
CA ASP A 317 -10.16 -5.95 -6.47
C ASP A 317 -9.22 -6.67 -7.45
N MET A 318 -8.68 -7.82 -7.05
CA MET A 318 -7.79 -8.62 -7.91
C MET A 318 -8.50 -9.13 -9.16
N TYR A 319 -9.69 -9.70 -9.05
CA TYR A 319 -10.44 -10.19 -10.21
C TYR A 319 -10.85 -9.05 -11.15
N CYS A 320 -11.38 -7.94 -10.60
CA CYS A 320 -11.73 -6.75 -11.37
C CYS A 320 -10.53 -6.18 -12.14
N LYS A 321 -9.38 -6.01 -11.47
CA LYS A 321 -8.14 -5.48 -12.07
C LYS A 321 -7.38 -6.48 -12.93
N CYS A 322 -7.80 -7.75 -12.95
CA CYS A 322 -7.28 -8.74 -13.89
C CYS A 322 -8.22 -8.96 -15.10
N GLY A 323 -9.30 -8.18 -15.21
CA GLY A 323 -10.28 -8.33 -16.27
C GLY A 323 -11.03 -9.67 -16.23
N SER A 324 -11.21 -10.25 -15.03
CA SER A 324 -12.01 -11.48 -14.82
C SER A 324 -13.25 -11.13 -14.02
N LEU A 325 -14.16 -10.42 -14.69
CA LEU A 325 -15.31 -9.82 -14.03
C LEU A 325 -16.35 -10.86 -13.61
N GLU A 326 -16.50 -11.95 -14.36
CA GLU A 326 -17.40 -13.06 -14.01
C GLU A 326 -17.03 -13.66 -12.63
N GLU A 327 -15.74 -13.91 -12.37
CA GLU A 327 -15.29 -14.41 -11.07
C GLU A 327 -15.42 -13.36 -9.97
N ALA A 328 -15.30 -12.06 -10.30
CA ALA A 328 -15.55 -10.98 -9.36
C ALA A 328 -17.04 -10.93 -8.94
N GLU A 329 -17.97 -11.03 -9.91
CA GLU A 329 -19.42 -11.07 -9.68
C GLU A 329 -19.80 -12.26 -8.78
N VAL A 330 -19.32 -13.46 -9.11
CA VAL A 330 -19.57 -14.67 -8.30
C VAL A 330 -18.99 -14.52 -6.89
N ASN A 331 -17.80 -13.94 -6.74
CA ASN A 331 -17.23 -13.71 -5.43
C ASN A 331 -18.08 -12.72 -4.62
N PHE A 332 -18.45 -11.59 -5.23
CA PHE A 332 -19.26 -10.54 -4.63
C PHE A 332 -20.62 -11.07 -4.15
N GLU A 333 -21.35 -11.80 -5.00
CA GLU A 333 -22.64 -12.39 -4.64
C GLU A 333 -22.53 -13.33 -3.43
N ARG A 334 -21.45 -14.11 -3.36
CA ARG A 334 -21.21 -15.08 -2.28
C ARG A 334 -20.70 -14.46 -0.98
N MET A 335 -20.35 -13.17 -0.96
CA MET A 335 -19.93 -12.49 0.27
C MET A 335 -21.10 -12.40 1.26
N PRO A 336 -20.96 -12.95 2.48
CA PRO A 336 -22.03 -12.95 3.48
C PRO A 336 -22.32 -11.54 4.01
N GLU A 337 -21.28 -10.72 4.11
CA GLU A 337 -21.34 -9.32 4.50
C GLU A 337 -20.61 -8.50 3.44
N LYS A 338 -21.14 -7.32 3.13
CA LYS A 338 -20.59 -6.37 2.16
C LYS A 338 -20.50 -5.01 2.83
N ASP A 339 -19.31 -4.43 2.82
CA ASP A 339 -19.11 -3.06 3.29
C ASP A 339 -19.03 -2.10 2.10
N VAL A 340 -18.91 -0.80 2.41
CA VAL A 340 -18.77 0.25 1.38
C VAL A 340 -17.58 -0.03 0.46
N ILE A 341 -16.53 -0.69 0.95
CA ILE A 341 -15.35 -1.08 0.15
C ILE A 341 -15.75 -2.17 -0.86
N SER A 342 -16.48 -3.21 -0.45
CA SER A 342 -16.98 -4.25 -1.36
C SER A 342 -17.78 -3.64 -2.52
N TRP A 343 -18.77 -2.79 -2.20
CA TRP A 343 -19.61 -2.13 -3.20
C TRP A 343 -18.79 -1.22 -4.13
N SER A 344 -17.94 -0.37 -3.56
CA SER A 344 -17.15 0.60 -4.33
C SER A 344 -16.15 -0.07 -5.27
N THR A 345 -15.50 -1.15 -4.82
CA THR A 345 -14.59 -1.96 -5.64
C THR A 345 -15.33 -2.61 -6.79
N MET A 346 -16.52 -3.18 -6.56
CA MET A 346 -17.29 -3.80 -7.62
C MET A 346 -17.82 -2.79 -8.65
N ILE A 347 -18.36 -1.65 -8.19
CA ILE A 347 -18.83 -0.55 -9.05
C ILE A 347 -17.69 -0.04 -9.94
N SER A 348 -16.53 0.24 -9.35
CA SER A 348 -15.35 0.70 -10.08
C SER A 348 -14.83 -0.35 -11.06
N GLY A 349 -14.84 -1.63 -10.64
CA GLY A 349 -14.46 -2.77 -11.47
C GLY A 349 -15.35 -2.91 -12.70
N LEU A 350 -16.67 -2.84 -12.55
CA LEU A 350 -17.64 -2.87 -13.65
C LEU A 350 -17.38 -1.72 -14.64
N ALA A 351 -17.19 -0.50 -14.13
CA ALA A 351 -16.95 0.68 -14.94
C ALA A 351 -15.63 0.56 -15.73
N GLN A 352 -14.54 0.14 -15.09
CA GLN A 352 -13.24 -0.11 -15.71
C GLN A 352 -13.25 -1.27 -16.71
N ASN A 353 -14.24 -2.15 -16.66
CA ASN A 353 -14.40 -3.27 -17.60
C ASN A 353 -15.42 -2.96 -18.72
N GLY A 354 -15.86 -1.71 -18.84
CA GLY A 354 -16.78 -1.25 -19.88
C GLY A 354 -18.26 -1.53 -19.58
N ARG A 355 -18.60 -2.11 -18.42
CA ARG A 355 -19.99 -2.40 -18.03
C ARG A 355 -20.63 -1.25 -17.25
N SER A 356 -20.55 -0.03 -17.81
CA SER A 356 -20.98 1.21 -17.13
C SER A 356 -22.43 1.20 -16.64
N LEU A 357 -23.37 0.71 -17.45
CA LEU A 357 -24.79 0.65 -17.05
C LEU A 357 -25.01 -0.31 -15.87
N GLU A 358 -24.20 -1.34 -15.76
CA GLU A 358 -24.26 -2.30 -14.64
C GLU A 358 -23.67 -1.71 -13.37
N ALA A 359 -22.61 -0.90 -13.49
CA ALA A 359 -22.09 -0.13 -12.37
C ALA A 359 -23.16 0.81 -11.78
N LEU A 360 -23.93 1.49 -12.63
CA LEU A 360 -25.04 2.35 -12.18
C LEU A 360 -26.17 1.55 -11.51
N ARG A 361 -26.57 0.41 -12.08
CA ARG A 361 -27.56 -0.48 -11.45
C ARG A 361 -27.09 -1.00 -10.09
N LEU A 362 -25.81 -1.36 -9.98
CA LEU A 362 -25.23 -1.84 -8.73
C LEU A 362 -25.18 -0.73 -7.66
N PHE A 363 -24.99 0.52 -8.06
CA PHE A 363 -25.08 1.68 -7.17
C PHE A 363 -26.49 1.92 -6.65
N ASP A 364 -27.51 1.74 -7.50
CA ASP A 364 -28.90 1.80 -7.05
C ASP A 364 -29.20 0.71 -6.03
N LEU A 365 -28.69 -0.50 -6.24
CA LEU A 365 -28.79 -1.60 -5.28
C LEU A 365 -28.06 -1.28 -3.96
N MET A 366 -26.83 -0.74 -4.03
CA MET A 366 -26.06 -0.32 -2.86
C MET A 366 -26.86 0.65 -1.98
N LYS A 367 -27.50 1.65 -2.59
CA LYS A 367 -28.37 2.61 -1.87
C LYS A 367 -29.60 1.93 -1.29
N ALA A 368 -30.24 1.03 -2.04
CA ALA A 368 -31.43 0.31 -1.60
C ALA A 368 -31.15 -0.61 -0.40
N GLU A 369 -29.95 -1.18 -0.30
CA GLU A 369 -29.49 -1.96 0.86
C GLU A 369 -28.99 -1.10 2.03
N GLY A 370 -29.05 0.23 1.90
CA GLY A 370 -28.69 1.18 2.96
C GLY A 370 -27.20 1.45 3.11
N ALA A 371 -26.35 0.92 2.21
CA ALA A 371 -24.93 1.25 2.18
C ALA A 371 -24.73 2.67 1.63
N LYS A 372 -24.03 3.51 2.41
CA LYS A 372 -23.78 4.91 2.02
C LYS A 372 -22.61 4.99 1.04
N PRO A 373 -22.76 5.67 -0.11
CA PRO A 373 -21.65 5.97 -1.00
C PRO A 373 -20.54 6.73 -0.29
N ASN A 374 -19.29 6.51 -0.69
CA ASN A 374 -18.15 7.31 -0.28
C ASN A 374 -17.46 7.99 -1.48
N TYR A 375 -16.39 8.72 -1.21
CA TYR A 375 -15.55 9.38 -2.22
C TYR A 375 -15.21 8.45 -3.39
N ILE A 376 -14.77 7.22 -3.12
CA ILE A 376 -14.36 6.25 -4.15
C ILE A 376 -15.57 5.73 -4.94
N THR A 377 -16.70 5.50 -4.29
CA THR A 377 -17.95 5.12 -4.97
C THR A 377 -18.30 6.16 -6.04
N MET A 378 -18.24 7.45 -5.69
CA MET A 378 -18.63 8.53 -6.59
C MET A 378 -17.66 8.70 -7.77
N VAL A 379 -16.35 8.50 -7.57
CA VAL A 379 -15.37 8.40 -8.69
C VAL A 379 -15.77 7.28 -9.66
N GLY A 380 -16.10 6.09 -9.14
CA GLY A 380 -16.52 4.95 -9.97
C GLY A 380 -17.77 5.23 -10.80
N ILE A 381 -18.74 5.94 -10.24
CA ILE A 381 -19.99 6.34 -10.92
C ILE A 381 -19.74 7.38 -12.00
N LEU A 382 -19.00 8.44 -11.70
CA LEU A 382 -18.67 9.46 -12.70
C LEU A 382 -17.80 8.89 -13.82
N PHE A 383 -16.88 7.97 -13.51
CA PHE A 383 -16.11 7.23 -14.50
C PHE A 383 -17.02 6.40 -15.40
N ALA A 384 -18.01 5.69 -14.83
CA ALA A 384 -19.01 4.93 -15.60
C ALA A 384 -19.82 5.83 -16.54
N CYS A 385 -20.31 6.98 -16.04
CA CYS A 385 -21.02 7.98 -16.84
C CYS A 385 -20.15 8.52 -17.98
N SER A 386 -18.89 8.89 -17.69
CA SER A 386 -17.92 9.34 -18.70
C SER A 386 -17.77 8.33 -19.81
N HIS A 387 -17.59 7.06 -19.48
CA HIS A 387 -17.33 5.99 -20.43
C HIS A 387 -18.58 5.43 -21.12
N ALA A 388 -19.77 5.90 -20.76
CA ALA A 388 -21.03 5.62 -21.43
C ALA A 388 -21.64 6.85 -22.12
N GLY A 389 -20.99 8.03 -22.03
CA GLY A 389 -21.48 9.28 -22.61
C GLY A 389 -22.74 9.83 -21.93
N LEU A 390 -23.00 9.45 -20.67
CA LEU A 390 -24.20 9.84 -19.93
C LEU A 390 -24.01 11.21 -19.26
N VAL A 391 -24.03 12.28 -20.07
CA VAL A 391 -23.73 13.64 -19.62
C VAL A 391 -24.67 14.14 -18.52
N GLU A 392 -25.97 13.92 -18.70
CA GLU A 392 -26.99 14.38 -17.73
C GLU A 392 -26.88 13.62 -16.40
N ASP A 393 -26.69 12.29 -16.46
CA ASP A 393 -26.49 11.48 -15.25
C ASP A 393 -25.20 11.87 -14.54
N GLY A 394 -24.11 12.14 -15.27
CA GLY A 394 -22.86 12.61 -14.70
C GLY A 394 -23.03 13.92 -13.92
N TRP A 395 -23.75 14.90 -14.47
CA TRP A 395 -24.08 16.13 -13.76
C TRP A 395 -24.97 15.90 -12.54
N TYR A 396 -25.97 15.03 -12.66
CA TYR A 396 -26.83 14.65 -11.55
C TYR A 396 -26.01 14.06 -10.40
N TYR A 397 -25.16 13.07 -10.69
CA TYR A 397 -24.35 12.41 -9.67
C TYR A 397 -23.30 13.34 -9.08
N PHE A 398 -22.63 14.17 -9.88
CA PHE A 398 -21.66 15.15 -9.38
C PHE A 398 -22.29 16.13 -8.38
N ARG A 399 -23.49 16.65 -8.68
CA ARG A 399 -24.22 17.54 -7.74
C ARG A 399 -24.71 16.80 -6.51
N SER A 400 -25.14 15.54 -6.66
CA SER A 400 -25.62 14.72 -5.56
C SER A 400 -24.55 14.45 -4.49
N MET A 401 -23.27 14.51 -4.84
CA MET A 401 -22.16 14.31 -3.90
C MET A 401 -22.30 15.24 -2.69
N ASN A 402 -22.36 16.55 -2.92
CA ASN A 402 -22.57 17.54 -1.87
C ASN A 402 -24.01 17.55 -1.35
N GLN A 403 -25.00 17.47 -2.24
CA GLN A 403 -26.41 17.72 -1.88
C GLN A 403 -27.07 16.56 -1.12
N LEU A 404 -26.69 15.32 -1.42
CA LEU A 404 -27.35 14.11 -0.89
C LEU A 404 -26.43 13.25 -0.03
N PHE A 405 -25.12 13.28 -0.27
CA PHE A 405 -24.17 12.37 0.36
C PHE A 405 -23.14 13.04 1.27
N ASP A 406 -23.09 14.38 1.31
CA ASP A 406 -22.11 15.14 2.10
C ASP A 406 -20.65 14.77 1.74
N ILE A 407 -20.40 14.61 0.43
CA ILE A 407 -19.08 14.27 -0.13
C ILE A 407 -18.58 15.46 -0.95
N GLU A 408 -17.50 16.08 -0.49
CA GLU A 408 -16.82 17.13 -1.25
C GLU A 408 -16.12 16.56 -2.51
N PRO A 409 -16.37 17.11 -3.72
CA PRO A 409 -15.67 16.68 -4.92
C PRO A 409 -14.18 17.08 -4.90
N GLY A 410 -13.30 16.09 -4.99
CA GLY A 410 -11.86 16.31 -5.22
C GLY A 410 -11.43 16.12 -6.68
N SER A 411 -10.13 16.20 -6.95
CA SER A 411 -9.55 16.28 -8.31
C SER A 411 -10.00 15.15 -9.23
N GLU A 412 -10.10 13.92 -8.71
CA GLU A 412 -10.52 12.74 -9.49
C GLU A 412 -11.96 12.86 -10.01
N HIS A 413 -12.86 13.48 -9.24
CA HIS A 413 -14.25 13.70 -9.66
C HIS A 413 -14.34 14.75 -10.77
N TYR A 414 -13.60 15.85 -10.61
CA TYR A 414 -13.48 16.87 -11.67
C TYR A 414 -12.85 16.28 -12.93
N GLY A 415 -11.81 15.44 -12.79
CA GLY A 415 -11.21 14.71 -13.89
C GLY A 415 -12.21 13.84 -14.66
N CYS A 416 -13.06 13.09 -13.96
CA CYS A 416 -14.12 12.30 -14.59
C CYS A 416 -15.15 13.16 -15.34
N MET A 417 -15.53 14.32 -14.78
CA MET A 417 -16.46 15.25 -15.43
C MET A 417 -15.85 15.93 -16.66
N VAL A 418 -14.57 16.31 -16.60
CA VAL A 418 -13.84 16.85 -17.76
C VAL A 418 -13.69 15.80 -18.85
N ASP A 419 -13.41 14.53 -18.48
CA ASP A 419 -13.39 13.42 -19.42
C ASP A 419 -14.76 13.21 -20.08
N LEU A 420 -15.84 13.23 -19.30
CA LEU A 420 -17.22 13.08 -19.78
C LEU A 420 -17.60 14.18 -20.77
N LEU A 421 -17.39 15.45 -20.42
CA LEU A 421 -17.66 16.59 -21.31
C LEU A 421 -16.75 16.57 -22.54
N GLY A 422 -15.50 16.20 -22.35
CA GLY A 422 -14.49 16.04 -23.39
C GLY A 422 -14.92 15.03 -24.45
N ARG A 423 -15.30 13.81 -24.03
CA ARG A 423 -15.80 12.74 -24.91
C ARG A 423 -17.12 13.08 -25.58
N ALA A 424 -17.97 13.87 -24.92
CA ALA A 424 -19.22 14.36 -25.49
C ALA A 424 -19.01 15.50 -26.51
N GLY A 425 -17.77 15.96 -26.74
CA GLY A 425 -17.46 17.08 -27.62
C GLY A 425 -17.79 18.47 -27.05
N LYS A 426 -18.19 18.54 -25.78
CA LYS A 426 -18.56 19.78 -25.07
C LYS A 426 -17.31 20.50 -24.53
N LEU A 427 -16.32 20.73 -25.40
CA LEU A 427 -15.01 21.26 -25.00
C LEU A 427 -15.07 22.63 -24.33
N ALA A 428 -15.95 23.52 -24.79
CA ALA A 428 -16.12 24.84 -24.18
C ALA A 428 -16.69 24.76 -22.76
N GLU A 429 -17.65 23.85 -22.53
CA GLU A 429 -18.18 23.58 -21.19
C GLU A 429 -17.11 22.97 -20.28
N ALA A 430 -16.28 22.06 -20.81
CA ALA A 430 -15.18 21.45 -20.06
C ALA A 430 -14.16 22.51 -19.59
N VAL A 431 -13.76 23.44 -20.47
CA VAL A 431 -12.85 24.54 -20.12
C VAL A 431 -13.46 25.46 -19.06
N LYS A 432 -14.74 25.83 -19.25
CA LYS A 432 -15.46 26.65 -18.27
C LYS A 432 -15.47 25.96 -16.90
N PHE A 433 -15.78 24.67 -16.88
CA PHE A 433 -15.84 23.88 -15.66
C PHE A 433 -14.47 23.78 -14.96
N ILE A 434 -13.37 23.62 -15.70
CA ILE A 434 -12.01 23.65 -15.13
C ILE A 434 -11.71 25.00 -14.46
N HIS A 435 -12.16 26.11 -15.04
CA HIS A 435 -11.96 27.44 -14.46
C HIS A 435 -12.85 27.75 -13.25
N GLU A 436 -13.95 27.03 -13.07
CA GLU A 436 -14.85 27.15 -11.93
C GLU A 436 -14.38 26.33 -10.70
N MET A 437 -13.33 25.53 -10.84
CA MET A 437 -12.76 24.74 -9.75
C MET A 437 -12.27 25.62 -8.60
N GLU A 438 -12.57 25.21 -7.37
CA GLU A 438 -12.15 25.93 -6.15
C GLU A 438 -10.66 25.78 -5.83
N PHE A 439 -9.98 24.83 -6.48
CA PHE A 439 -8.56 24.57 -6.35
C PHE A 439 -7.87 24.52 -7.71
N LYS A 440 -6.55 24.68 -7.69
CA LYS A 440 -5.74 24.71 -8.92
C LYS A 440 -5.83 23.36 -9.65
N PRO A 441 -6.22 23.32 -10.94
CA PRO A 441 -6.27 22.09 -11.70
C PRO A 441 -4.89 21.45 -11.82
N ASP A 442 -4.82 20.14 -11.61
CA ASP A 442 -3.59 19.37 -11.76
C ASP A 442 -3.32 19.02 -13.24
N ALA A 443 -2.16 18.42 -13.50
CA ALA A 443 -1.77 18.02 -14.85
C ALA A 443 -2.67 16.91 -15.43
N ILE A 444 -3.32 16.09 -14.60
CA ILE A 444 -4.19 15.00 -15.05
C ILE A 444 -5.46 15.56 -15.70
N ILE A 445 -6.07 16.57 -15.10
CA ILE A 445 -7.26 17.25 -15.65
C ILE A 445 -6.94 17.88 -17.01
N TRP A 446 -5.82 18.59 -17.12
CA TRP A 446 -5.41 19.18 -18.41
C TRP A 446 -5.04 18.12 -19.45
N ARG A 447 -4.38 17.01 -19.07
CA ARG A 447 -4.10 15.88 -19.97
C ARG A 447 -5.39 15.25 -20.50
N THR A 448 -6.40 15.14 -19.66
CA THR A 448 -7.74 14.65 -20.03
C THR A 448 -8.36 15.54 -21.10
N LEU A 449 -8.34 16.87 -20.89
CA LEU A 449 -8.82 17.83 -21.89
C LEU A 449 -8.00 17.77 -23.20
N LEU A 450 -6.67 17.64 -23.11
CA LEU A 450 -5.78 17.52 -24.28
C LEU A 450 -6.12 16.27 -25.11
N GLY A 451 -6.41 15.15 -24.45
CA GLY A 451 -6.89 13.92 -25.08
C GLY A 451 -8.19 14.14 -25.85
N ALA A 452 -9.17 14.82 -25.25
CA ALA A 452 -10.43 15.18 -25.89
C ALA A 452 -10.23 16.11 -27.10
N CYS A 453 -9.31 17.07 -26.99
CA CYS A 453 -8.97 17.97 -28.10
C CYS A 453 -8.43 17.23 -29.33
N ARG A 454 -7.66 16.15 -29.13
CA ARG A 454 -7.23 15.27 -30.25
C ARG A 454 -8.45 14.63 -30.92
N VAL A 455 -9.33 14.02 -30.14
CA VAL A 455 -10.51 13.32 -30.67
C VAL A 455 -11.40 14.24 -31.49
N HIS A 456 -11.61 15.47 -31.01
CA HIS A 456 -12.44 16.48 -31.67
C HIS A 456 -11.66 17.42 -32.60
N LYS A 457 -10.39 17.11 -32.90
CA LYS A 457 -9.52 17.86 -33.81
C LYS A 457 -9.41 19.37 -33.50
N ASN A 458 -9.47 19.76 -32.22
CA ASN A 458 -9.34 21.16 -31.79
C ASN A 458 -7.89 21.49 -31.42
N VAL A 459 -7.12 21.92 -32.43
CA VAL A 459 -5.69 22.23 -32.30
C VAL A 459 -5.42 23.40 -31.35
N SER A 460 -6.25 24.45 -31.40
CA SER A 460 -6.05 25.65 -30.59
C SER A 460 -6.17 25.37 -29.09
N LEU A 461 -7.20 24.62 -28.69
CA LEU A 461 -7.41 24.25 -27.31
C LEU A 461 -6.40 23.18 -26.85
N ALA A 462 -5.98 22.27 -27.73
CA ALA A 462 -4.90 21.34 -27.45
C ALA A 462 -3.60 22.07 -27.08
N ALA A 463 -3.22 23.10 -27.84
CA ALA A 463 -2.03 23.89 -27.55
C ALA A 463 -2.13 24.59 -26.18
N TYR A 464 -3.30 25.14 -25.85
CA TYR A 464 -3.56 25.74 -24.53
C TYR A 464 -3.43 24.72 -23.38
N ALA A 465 -4.14 23.59 -23.48
CA ALA A 465 -4.08 22.54 -22.46
C ALA A 465 -2.65 21.99 -22.28
N ALA A 466 -1.93 21.77 -23.38
CA ALA A 466 -0.54 21.33 -23.33
C ALA A 466 0.38 22.37 -22.67
N GLN A 467 0.15 23.66 -22.90
CA GLN A 467 0.91 24.72 -22.24
C GLN A 467 0.68 24.72 -20.73
N GLU A 468 -0.56 24.54 -20.26
CA GLU A 468 -0.86 24.43 -18.83
C GLU A 468 -0.19 23.19 -18.21
N ILE A 469 -0.20 22.04 -18.89
CA ILE A 469 0.51 20.83 -18.42
C ILE A 469 2.02 21.11 -18.30
N LEU A 470 2.64 21.69 -19.33
CA LEU A 470 4.09 21.94 -19.35
C LEU A 470 4.53 23.04 -18.37
N LYS A 471 3.62 23.90 -17.89
CA LYS A 471 3.88 24.80 -16.75
C LYS A 471 3.96 24.04 -15.43
N LEU A 472 3.13 23.01 -15.26
CA LEU A 472 3.10 22.17 -14.05
C LEU A 472 4.23 21.13 -14.07
N GLU A 473 4.43 20.49 -15.23
CA GLU A 473 5.37 19.39 -15.44
C GLU A 473 6.17 19.61 -16.74
N PRO A 474 7.26 20.39 -16.69
CA PRO A 474 8.03 20.76 -17.89
C PRO A 474 8.67 19.61 -18.67
N GLY A 475 8.79 18.44 -18.03
CA GLY A 475 9.37 17.21 -18.58
C GLY A 475 8.33 16.17 -19.01
N ASP A 476 7.03 16.50 -19.07
CA ASP A 476 6.00 15.54 -19.44
C ASP A 476 6.13 15.08 -20.90
N GLU A 477 6.64 13.86 -21.08
CA GLU A 477 6.90 13.27 -22.40
C GLU A 477 5.60 13.04 -23.17
N GLY A 478 4.57 12.55 -22.48
CA GLY A 478 3.27 12.19 -23.05
C GLY A 478 2.57 13.39 -23.71
N THR A 479 2.56 14.54 -23.06
CA THR A 479 1.98 15.79 -23.58
C THR A 479 2.71 16.27 -24.82
N CYS A 480 4.04 16.24 -24.81
CA CYS A 480 4.83 16.67 -25.97
C CYS A 480 4.54 15.78 -27.19
N ILE A 481 4.48 14.46 -26.99
CA ILE A 481 4.16 13.49 -28.03
C ILE A 481 2.73 13.68 -28.53
N LEU A 482 1.76 13.82 -27.62
CA LEU A 482 0.35 13.98 -27.97
C LEU A 482 0.10 15.28 -28.74
N LEU A 483 0.70 16.39 -28.32
CA LEU A 483 0.60 17.67 -29.05
C LEU A 483 1.26 17.60 -30.42
N SER A 484 2.44 16.98 -30.52
CA SER A 484 3.13 16.73 -31.80
C SER A 484 2.27 15.90 -32.76
N ASN A 485 1.58 14.88 -32.23
CA ASN A 485 0.64 14.06 -32.99
C ASN A 485 -0.57 14.88 -33.48
N ILE A 486 -1.14 15.74 -32.63
CA ILE A 486 -2.25 16.64 -33.01
C ILE A 486 -1.83 17.61 -34.13
N TYR A 487 -0.62 18.17 -34.06
CA TYR A 487 -0.10 19.02 -35.15
C TYR A 487 0.12 18.23 -36.44
N ALA A 488 0.59 16.98 -36.35
CA ALA A 488 0.73 16.11 -37.52
C ALA A 488 -0.62 15.80 -38.17
N ASP A 489 -1.65 15.48 -37.38
CA ASP A 489 -3.03 15.28 -37.85
C ASP A 489 -3.58 16.53 -38.58
N ALA A 490 -3.23 17.72 -38.06
CA ALA A 490 -3.58 19.00 -38.67
C ALA A 490 -2.68 19.40 -39.86
N LYS A 491 -1.73 18.55 -40.27
CA LYS A 491 -0.72 18.81 -41.33
C LYS A 491 0.14 20.06 -41.08
N GLN A 492 0.32 20.43 -39.81
CA GLN A 492 1.10 21.58 -39.36
C GLN A 492 2.56 21.20 -39.08
N TRP A 493 3.30 20.82 -40.12
CA TRP A 493 4.65 20.25 -40.00
C TRP A 493 5.69 21.16 -39.34
N SER A 494 5.56 22.47 -39.48
CA SER A 494 6.45 23.45 -38.82
C SER A 494 6.39 23.34 -37.29
N TYR A 495 5.18 23.20 -36.73
CA TYR A 495 4.98 23.01 -35.29
C TYR A 495 5.44 21.62 -34.83
N VAL A 496 5.28 20.57 -35.66
CA VAL A 496 5.84 19.24 -35.38
C VAL A 496 7.37 19.30 -35.27
N GLU A 497 8.04 20.01 -36.18
CA GLU A 497 9.48 20.18 -36.15
C GLU A 497 9.96 20.95 -34.90
N GLN A 498 9.25 22.03 -34.54
CA GLN A 498 9.50 22.78 -33.31
C GLN A 498 9.35 21.89 -32.07
N MET A 499 8.29 21.09 -31.98
CA MET A 499 8.06 20.15 -30.89
C MET A 499 9.17 19.10 -30.80
N ARG A 500 9.57 18.51 -31.93
CA ARG A 500 10.67 17.52 -31.97
C ARG A 500 12.00 18.14 -31.55
N LYS A 501 12.27 19.39 -31.95
CA LYS A 501 13.45 20.12 -31.50
C LYS A 501 13.42 20.34 -29.99
N MET A 502 12.31 20.83 -29.45
CA MET A 502 12.13 21.02 -28.01
C MET A 502 12.32 19.71 -27.23
N MET A 503 11.76 18.59 -27.74
CA MET A 503 11.95 17.27 -27.11
C MET A 503 13.43 16.86 -27.07
N ARG A 504 14.18 17.06 -28.16
CA ARG A 504 15.63 16.79 -28.19
C ARG A 504 16.40 17.67 -27.21
N ASP A 505 16.12 18.97 -27.21
CA ASP A 505 16.81 19.95 -26.36
C ASP A 505 16.59 19.68 -24.87
N ARG A 506 15.44 19.09 -24.49
CA ARG A 506 15.08 18.69 -23.12
C ARG A 506 15.42 17.24 -22.78
N GLY A 507 15.97 16.46 -23.72
CA GLY A 507 16.26 15.04 -23.51
C GLY A 507 15.04 14.14 -23.34
N ILE A 508 13.84 14.61 -23.74
CA ILE A 508 12.58 13.86 -23.68
C ILE A 508 12.62 12.72 -24.69
N ARG A 509 12.36 11.48 -24.24
CA ARG A 509 12.36 10.30 -25.11
C ARG A 509 10.92 9.82 -25.32
N LYS A 510 10.66 9.19 -26.47
CA LYS A 510 9.37 8.55 -26.73
C LYS A 510 9.42 7.11 -26.23
N GLU A 511 8.59 6.79 -25.24
CA GLU A 511 8.37 5.38 -24.88
C GLU A 511 7.67 4.66 -26.05
N PRO A 512 8.19 3.53 -26.54
CA PRO A 512 7.52 2.77 -27.60
C PRO A 512 6.22 2.15 -27.07
N GLY A 513 5.23 2.02 -27.94
CA GLY A 513 4.03 1.25 -27.64
C GLY A 513 4.37 -0.23 -27.52
N ARG A 514 4.04 -0.83 -26.38
CA ARG A 514 4.26 -2.24 -26.08
C ARG A 514 2.93 -2.92 -25.81
N SER A 515 2.75 -4.08 -26.41
CA SER A 515 1.67 -5.01 -26.07
C SER A 515 2.30 -6.28 -25.54
N TRP A 516 1.83 -6.82 -24.43
CA TRP A 516 2.41 -8.04 -23.86
C TRP A 516 1.36 -8.97 -23.29
N MET A 517 1.73 -10.24 -23.17
CA MET A 517 0.90 -11.27 -22.54
C MET A 517 1.77 -12.36 -21.94
N ASP A 518 1.21 -13.05 -20.95
CA ASP A 518 1.84 -14.20 -20.33
C ASP A 518 1.32 -15.50 -20.96
N VAL A 519 2.24 -16.34 -21.42
CA VAL A 519 1.92 -17.70 -21.90
C VAL A 519 2.85 -18.67 -21.20
N GLY A 520 2.27 -19.59 -20.42
CA GLY A 520 3.04 -20.50 -19.58
C GLY A 520 3.74 -19.76 -18.43
N LYS A 521 5.08 -19.72 -18.44
CA LYS A 521 5.90 -19.04 -17.41
C LYS A 521 6.69 -17.86 -17.96
N GLU A 522 6.42 -17.46 -19.19
CA GLU A 522 7.15 -16.43 -19.91
C GLU A 522 6.21 -15.29 -20.31
N THR A 523 6.73 -14.06 -20.18
CA THR A 523 6.06 -12.84 -20.64
C THR A 523 6.57 -12.53 -22.04
N HIS A 524 5.66 -12.47 -23.01
CA HIS A 524 5.97 -12.15 -24.40
C HIS A 524 5.59 -10.71 -24.71
N VAL A 525 6.56 -9.93 -25.21
CA VAL A 525 6.39 -8.51 -25.50
C VAL A 525 6.46 -8.28 -27.01
N PHE A 526 5.55 -7.45 -27.50
CA PHE A 526 5.37 -7.13 -28.91
C PHE A 526 5.43 -5.61 -29.10
N ILE A 527 6.35 -5.17 -29.96
CA ILE A 527 6.59 -3.75 -30.27
C ILE A 527 6.47 -3.60 -31.78
N ALA A 528 5.74 -2.58 -32.25
CA ALA A 528 5.61 -2.34 -33.68
C ALA A 528 6.98 -2.09 -34.32
N GLY A 529 7.28 -2.82 -35.40
CA GLY A 529 8.59 -2.78 -36.08
C GLY A 529 9.69 -3.64 -35.45
N ASP A 530 9.41 -4.33 -34.34
CA ASP A 530 10.31 -5.32 -33.75
C ASP A 530 9.92 -6.73 -34.21
N PHE A 531 10.85 -7.39 -34.90
CA PHE A 531 10.68 -8.74 -35.45
C PHE A 531 11.60 -9.77 -34.76
N SER A 532 12.19 -9.43 -33.62
CA SER A 532 13.15 -10.27 -32.90
C SER A 532 12.52 -11.47 -32.17
N HIS A 533 11.19 -11.51 -32.05
CA HIS A 533 10.48 -12.57 -31.33
C HIS A 533 10.72 -13.96 -31.96
N ALA A 534 11.01 -14.97 -31.14
CA ALA A 534 11.39 -16.31 -31.61
C ALA A 534 10.35 -16.98 -32.53
N GLN A 535 9.06 -16.67 -32.34
CA GLN A 535 7.96 -17.19 -33.16
C GLN A 535 7.46 -16.21 -34.24
N MET A 536 8.22 -15.16 -34.58
CA MET A 536 7.73 -14.07 -35.45
C MET A 536 7.22 -14.56 -36.82
N GLU A 537 7.88 -15.55 -37.43
CA GLU A 537 7.45 -16.12 -38.70
C GLU A 537 6.05 -16.78 -38.61
N GLY A 538 5.78 -17.47 -37.51
CA GLY A 538 4.47 -18.06 -37.23
C GLY A 538 3.41 -17.00 -36.96
N ILE A 539 3.76 -15.97 -36.18
CA ILE A 539 2.88 -14.82 -35.91
C ILE A 539 2.52 -14.12 -37.22
N GLY A 540 3.49 -13.91 -38.11
CA GLY A 540 3.28 -13.33 -39.43
C GLY A 540 2.25 -14.12 -40.24
N ARG A 541 2.44 -15.44 -40.39
CA ARG A 541 1.48 -16.33 -41.09
C ARG A 541 0.07 -16.26 -40.50
N GLU A 542 -0.03 -16.29 -39.18
CA GLU A 542 -1.33 -16.23 -38.51
C GLU A 542 -2.01 -14.87 -38.69
N LEU A 543 -1.25 -13.77 -38.67
CA LEU A 543 -1.76 -12.45 -39.02
C LEU A 543 -2.30 -12.40 -40.45
N GLU A 544 -1.61 -12.99 -41.43
CA GLU A 544 -2.11 -13.05 -42.81
C GLU A 544 -3.44 -13.81 -42.88
N ARG A 545 -3.52 -14.96 -42.20
CA ARG A 545 -4.75 -15.77 -42.12
C ARG A 545 -5.90 -14.98 -41.52
N LEU A 546 -5.67 -14.34 -40.37
CA LEU A 546 -6.68 -13.57 -39.66
C LEU A 546 -7.15 -12.37 -40.50
N ILE A 547 -6.22 -11.58 -41.03
CA ILE A 547 -6.53 -10.40 -41.87
C ILE A 547 -7.31 -10.83 -43.11
N SER A 548 -6.86 -11.86 -43.84
CA SER A 548 -7.57 -12.38 -45.01
C SER A 548 -9.01 -12.78 -44.67
N LYS A 549 -9.23 -13.43 -43.52
CA LYS A 549 -10.55 -13.86 -43.08
C LYS A 549 -11.48 -12.68 -42.75
N ILE A 550 -10.99 -11.68 -42.02
CA ILE A 550 -11.80 -10.51 -41.63
C ILE A 550 -11.98 -9.49 -42.76
N SER A 551 -11.08 -9.43 -43.76
CA SER A 551 -11.24 -8.58 -44.94
C SER A 551 -12.49 -8.95 -45.73
N ASN A 552 -12.84 -10.25 -45.79
CA ASN A 552 -14.09 -10.71 -46.39
C ASN A 552 -15.35 -10.23 -45.64
N MET A 553 -15.19 -9.71 -44.42
CA MET A 553 -16.27 -9.13 -43.60
C MET A 553 -16.26 -7.60 -43.60
N GLY A 554 -15.47 -6.98 -44.48
CA GLY A 554 -15.39 -5.52 -44.61
C GLY A 554 -14.33 -4.85 -43.75
N TYR A 555 -13.37 -5.58 -43.20
CA TYR A 555 -12.20 -4.97 -42.56
C TYR A 555 -11.34 -4.24 -43.59
N VAL A 556 -11.10 -2.94 -43.35
CA VAL A 556 -10.16 -2.12 -44.12
C VAL A 556 -9.20 -1.48 -43.12
N PRO A 557 -7.87 -1.65 -43.27
CA PRO A 557 -6.90 -1.02 -42.40
C PRO A 557 -7.04 0.51 -42.39
N ASP A 558 -7.20 1.09 -41.20
CA ASP A 558 -7.34 2.54 -41.08
C ASP A 558 -5.96 3.22 -40.98
N THR A 559 -5.52 3.76 -42.12
CA THR A 559 -4.22 4.46 -42.26
C THR A 559 -4.13 5.81 -41.56
N GLU A 560 -5.26 6.39 -41.09
CA GLU A 560 -5.24 7.65 -40.34
C GLU A 560 -4.47 7.53 -39.03
N PHE A 561 -4.36 6.32 -38.47
CA PHE A 561 -3.60 6.08 -37.24
C PHE A 561 -2.07 6.04 -37.42
N VAL A 562 -1.55 6.16 -38.66
CA VAL A 562 -0.11 6.31 -38.92
C VAL A 562 0.22 7.78 -39.16
N LEU A 563 0.75 8.39 -38.10
CA LEU A 563 1.11 9.81 -38.00
C LEU A 563 2.48 10.14 -38.64
N HIS A 564 3.07 9.16 -39.33
CA HIS A 564 4.29 9.37 -40.11
C HIS A 564 3.95 9.76 -41.54
N ASP A 565 4.76 10.65 -42.12
CA ASP A 565 4.67 11.04 -43.52
C ASP A 565 5.24 9.90 -44.39
N LEU A 566 4.40 8.91 -44.64
CA LEU A 566 4.69 7.68 -45.38
C LEU A 566 3.67 7.50 -46.51
N GLY A 567 4.07 6.78 -47.57
CA GLY A 567 3.14 6.35 -48.61
C GLY A 567 2.06 5.42 -48.04
N ARG A 568 0.89 5.36 -48.68
CA ARG A 568 -0.26 4.58 -48.21
C ARG A 568 0.08 3.11 -47.96
N GLU A 569 0.78 2.46 -48.89
CA GLU A 569 1.19 1.05 -48.78
C GLU A 569 2.08 0.81 -47.55
N GLN A 570 3.02 1.72 -47.26
CA GLN A 570 3.90 1.65 -46.09
C GLN A 570 3.13 1.89 -44.77
N LYS A 571 2.08 2.72 -44.80
CA LYS A 571 1.18 2.91 -43.64
C LYS A 571 0.40 1.63 -43.36
N GLU A 572 -0.16 1.00 -44.39
CA GLU A 572 -0.90 -0.25 -44.26
C GLU A 572 -0.01 -1.39 -43.74
N GLU A 573 1.24 -1.49 -44.24
CA GLU A 573 2.22 -2.45 -43.74
C GLU A 573 2.63 -2.19 -42.29
N SER A 574 2.81 -0.93 -41.90
CA SER A 574 3.11 -0.57 -40.50
C SER A 574 1.99 -0.95 -39.54
N ILE A 575 0.73 -0.71 -39.93
CA ILE A 575 -0.46 -1.03 -39.13
C ILE A 575 -0.69 -2.55 -39.01
N ARG A 576 -0.25 -3.31 -40.01
CA ARG A 576 -0.34 -4.77 -40.01
C ARG A 576 0.36 -5.40 -38.81
N TYR A 577 1.54 -4.86 -38.45
CA TYR A 577 2.39 -5.35 -37.37
C TYR A 577 2.33 -4.49 -36.11
N HIS A 578 1.16 -3.92 -35.81
CA HIS A 578 0.93 -3.35 -34.48
C HIS A 578 1.05 -4.41 -33.39
N GLY A 579 1.60 -4.02 -32.24
CA GLY A 579 1.86 -4.92 -31.12
C GLY A 579 0.61 -5.67 -30.66
N GLU A 580 -0.56 -5.03 -30.64
CA GLU A 580 -1.84 -5.65 -30.31
C GLU A 580 -2.20 -6.79 -31.26
N LYS A 581 -2.03 -6.60 -32.57
CA LYS A 581 -2.35 -7.63 -33.56
C LYS A 581 -1.39 -8.81 -33.44
N MET A 582 -0.10 -8.52 -33.29
CA MET A 582 0.92 -9.54 -33.06
C MET A 582 0.62 -10.36 -31.80
N ALA A 583 0.24 -9.69 -30.71
CA ALA A 583 -0.17 -10.35 -29.47
C ALA A 583 -1.44 -11.20 -29.65
N ILE A 584 -2.44 -10.73 -30.39
CA ILE A 584 -3.65 -11.52 -30.70
C ILE A 584 -3.27 -12.77 -31.50
N ALA A 585 -2.48 -12.63 -32.57
CA ALA A 585 -2.07 -13.76 -33.40
C ALA A 585 -1.24 -14.79 -32.60
N PHE A 586 -0.27 -14.32 -31.82
CA PHE A 586 0.49 -15.18 -30.90
C PHE A 586 -0.42 -15.88 -29.88
N GLY A 587 -1.40 -15.16 -29.32
CA GLY A 587 -2.41 -15.72 -28.42
C GLY A 587 -3.31 -16.75 -29.09
N MET A 588 -3.65 -16.59 -30.37
CA MET A 588 -4.41 -17.58 -31.14
C MET A 588 -3.63 -18.88 -31.32
N MET A 589 -2.33 -18.75 -31.62
CA MET A 589 -1.44 -19.90 -31.84
C MET A 589 -1.17 -20.70 -30.56
N ASN A 590 -0.98 -20.01 -29.42
CA ASN A 590 -0.43 -20.63 -28.21
C ASN A 590 -1.42 -20.79 -27.04
N SER A 591 -2.59 -20.13 -27.07
CA SER A 591 -3.56 -20.27 -25.97
C SER A 591 -4.38 -21.55 -26.09
N THR A 592 -4.52 -22.29 -24.99
CA THR A 592 -5.36 -23.49 -24.91
C THR A 592 -6.81 -23.22 -25.32
N SER A 593 -7.44 -24.20 -25.97
CA SER A 593 -8.84 -24.12 -26.38
C SER A 593 -9.76 -23.70 -25.22
N GLY A 594 -10.64 -22.72 -25.46
CA GLY A 594 -11.59 -22.19 -24.49
C GLY A 594 -11.05 -21.14 -23.49
N LYS A 595 -9.73 -20.94 -23.36
CA LYS A 595 -9.20 -19.85 -22.51
C LYS A 595 -9.23 -18.49 -23.24
N PRO A 596 -9.64 -17.40 -22.57
CA PRO A 596 -9.56 -16.05 -23.13
C PRO A 596 -8.13 -15.60 -23.39
N ILE A 597 -7.91 -14.85 -24.47
CA ILE A 597 -6.63 -14.19 -24.75
C ILE A 597 -6.60 -12.88 -23.96
N ARG A 598 -5.62 -12.71 -23.06
CA ARG A 598 -5.46 -11.49 -22.25
C ARG A 598 -4.20 -10.76 -22.66
N ILE A 599 -4.35 -9.50 -23.07
CA ILE A 599 -3.27 -8.65 -23.57
C ILE A 599 -3.24 -7.36 -22.76
N MET A 600 -2.04 -6.94 -22.42
CA MET A 600 -1.75 -5.72 -21.71
C MET A 600 -1.08 -4.72 -22.64
N LYS A 601 -1.39 -3.43 -22.48
CA LYS A 601 -0.83 -2.36 -23.31
C LYS A 601 -0.51 -1.12 -22.49
N ASN A 602 0.65 -0.50 -22.75
CA ASN A 602 1.10 0.72 -22.06
C ASN A 602 0.54 2.02 -22.68
N LEU A 603 -0.07 1.93 -23.87
CA LEU A 603 -0.72 3.04 -24.56
C LEU A 603 -2.19 2.69 -24.82
N ARG A 604 -3.03 3.71 -25.03
CA ARG A 604 -4.41 3.51 -25.47
C ARG A 604 -4.44 2.72 -26.80
N ILE A 605 -5.34 1.76 -26.91
CA ILE A 605 -5.53 0.97 -28.15
C ILE A 605 -5.87 1.90 -29.32
N CYS A 606 -5.40 1.64 -30.54
CA CYS A 606 -5.81 2.46 -31.70
C CYS A 606 -7.12 1.94 -32.33
N GLY A 607 -7.80 2.79 -33.12
CA GLY A 607 -9.09 2.45 -33.71
C GLY A 607 -9.05 1.22 -34.61
N ASP A 608 -8.00 1.12 -35.42
CA ASP A 608 -7.77 -0.03 -36.28
C ASP A 608 -7.57 -1.33 -35.48
N CYS A 609 -6.76 -1.32 -34.42
CA CYS A 609 -6.53 -2.50 -33.58
C CYS A 609 -7.80 -2.91 -32.81
N HIS A 610 -8.61 -1.94 -32.38
CA HIS A 610 -9.90 -2.19 -31.74
C HIS A 610 -10.88 -2.85 -32.72
N ALA A 611 -10.98 -2.35 -33.96
CA ALA A 611 -11.82 -2.93 -35.02
C ALA A 611 -11.33 -4.34 -35.41
N PHE A 612 -10.02 -4.53 -35.53
CA PHE A 612 -9.39 -5.83 -35.77
C PHE A 612 -9.76 -6.84 -34.68
N ALA A 613 -9.52 -6.51 -33.40
CA ALA A 613 -9.82 -7.40 -32.28
C ALA A 613 -11.30 -7.81 -32.23
N LYS A 614 -12.20 -6.86 -32.49
CA LYS A 614 -13.63 -7.10 -32.59
C LYS A 614 -13.97 -8.13 -33.68
N LEU A 615 -13.53 -7.92 -34.92
CA LEU A 615 -13.83 -8.84 -36.02
C LEU A 615 -13.17 -10.22 -35.84
N VAL A 616 -11.97 -10.26 -35.26
CA VAL A 616 -11.30 -11.51 -34.92
C VAL A 616 -12.07 -12.28 -33.84
N SER A 617 -12.55 -11.61 -32.78
CA SER A 617 -13.36 -12.26 -31.74
C SER A 617 -14.59 -12.97 -32.31
N ARG A 618 -15.23 -12.38 -33.34
CA ARG A 618 -16.39 -12.95 -34.05
C ARG A 618 -16.01 -14.14 -34.92
N THR A 619 -14.92 -14.03 -35.68
CA THR A 619 -14.55 -15.04 -36.68
C THR A 619 -13.91 -16.27 -36.04
N GLU A 620 -13.22 -16.10 -34.93
CA GLU A 620 -12.54 -17.18 -34.21
C GLU A 620 -13.33 -17.67 -32.99
N GLY A 621 -14.45 -17.00 -32.64
CA GLY A 621 -15.31 -17.40 -31.52
C GLY A 621 -14.57 -17.40 -30.18
N LYS A 622 -13.67 -16.45 -29.97
CA LYS A 622 -12.76 -16.40 -28.81
C LYS A 622 -12.85 -15.06 -28.11
N LEU A 623 -13.00 -15.10 -26.79
CA LEU A 623 -12.93 -13.90 -25.94
C LEU A 623 -11.51 -13.35 -25.95
N ILE A 624 -11.37 -12.09 -26.35
CA ILE A 624 -10.11 -11.34 -26.30
C ILE A 624 -10.31 -10.20 -25.32
N VAL A 625 -9.45 -10.11 -24.32
CA VAL A 625 -9.46 -9.05 -23.31
C VAL A 625 -8.19 -8.23 -23.47
N ILE A 626 -8.32 -6.94 -23.76
CA ILE A 626 -7.19 -6.02 -23.88
C ILE A 626 -7.31 -4.95 -22.80
N ARG A 627 -6.32 -4.85 -21.91
CA ARG A 627 -6.21 -3.75 -20.96
C ARG A 627 -5.29 -2.67 -21.52
N ASP A 628 -5.83 -1.47 -21.70
CA ASP A 628 -5.04 -0.26 -21.95
C ASP A 628 -4.87 0.56 -20.63
N PRO A 629 -4.17 1.70 -20.63
CA PRO A 629 -3.98 2.49 -19.42
C PRO A 629 -5.26 3.02 -18.77
N VAL A 630 -6.37 3.07 -19.51
CA VAL A 630 -7.64 3.65 -19.07
C VAL A 630 -8.61 2.55 -18.62
N ARG A 631 -8.75 1.46 -19.39
CA ARG A 631 -9.77 0.43 -19.15
C ARG A 631 -9.46 -0.92 -19.79
N PHE A 632 -10.30 -1.90 -19.46
CA PHE A 632 -10.40 -3.17 -20.16
C PHE A 632 -11.40 -3.10 -21.31
N HIS A 633 -11.03 -3.71 -22.42
CA HIS A 633 -11.86 -3.94 -23.59
C HIS A 633 -12.09 -5.45 -23.71
N HIS A 634 -13.33 -5.89 -23.54
CA HIS A 634 -13.73 -7.29 -23.70
C HIS A 634 -14.36 -7.46 -25.08
N PHE A 635 -13.64 -8.10 -25.99
CA PHE A 635 -14.08 -8.38 -27.35
C PHE A 635 -14.66 -9.79 -27.43
N GLN A 636 -15.96 -9.88 -27.72
CA GLN A 636 -16.68 -11.13 -27.82
C GLN A 636 -17.73 -11.03 -28.92
N ASP A 637 -17.79 -12.04 -29.78
CA ASP A 637 -18.80 -12.18 -30.84
C ASP A 637 -18.96 -10.96 -31.76
N GLY A 638 -17.87 -10.18 -31.93
CA GLY A 638 -17.90 -8.98 -32.76
C GLY A 638 -18.45 -7.74 -32.08
N ALA A 639 -18.57 -7.75 -30.75
CA ALA A 639 -18.84 -6.58 -29.93
C ALA A 639 -17.66 -6.33 -28.99
N CYS A 640 -17.60 -5.12 -28.43
CA CYS A 640 -16.69 -4.77 -27.35
C CYS A 640 -17.51 -4.27 -26.16
N SER A 641 -17.17 -4.65 -24.93
CA SER A 641 -17.85 -4.16 -23.70
C SER A 641 -17.91 -2.64 -23.62
N CYS A 642 -16.96 -1.99 -24.28
CA CYS A 642 -16.76 -0.57 -24.39
C CYS A 642 -17.85 0.17 -25.22
N GLY A 643 -18.72 -0.56 -25.94
CA GLY A 643 -19.83 0.00 -26.71
C GLY A 643 -19.42 0.90 -27.88
N ASP A 644 -18.16 0.80 -28.33
CA ASP A 644 -17.52 1.71 -29.30
C ASP A 644 -17.42 3.18 -28.85
N TYR A 645 -17.62 3.42 -27.56
CA TYR A 645 -17.47 4.73 -26.92
C TYR A 645 -16.29 4.69 -25.95
N TRP A 646 -15.06 4.79 -26.48
CA TRP A 646 -13.81 4.66 -25.71
C TRP A 646 -12.88 5.83 -25.89
#